data_AF-A0A7W0PXS5-F1
#
_entry.id   AF-A0A7W0PXS5-F1
#
_cell.length_a   1.000
_cell.length_b   1.000
_cell.length_c   1.000
_cell.angle_alpha   90.00
_cell.angle_beta   90.00
_cell.angle_gamma   90.00
#
_symmetry.space_group_name_H-M   'P 1'
#
loop_
_entity.id
_entity.type
_entity.pdbx_description
1 polymer ?
#
loop_
_entity_poly.entity_id
_entity_poly.type
_entity_poly.pdbx_seq_one_letter_code
_entity_poly.pdbx_strand_id
1 'polypeptide(L)'
;MPLPWFRRKQEQAPAPQAAAPTPPTDVTTAPAAAGGESTADPTRPKRRRGTRGGKGRKKSATASAATSATEAAPPKAERKKQPERAEKKEEVRSQRRERRANQPRRRPPQKRPPLPPAKRELLVSTDVSEQRVAILEDDRVAEVYLERPERRSIAGNIYLGTVDNVLPGMEAAFVEIGLEKNGFLYVDEIVVPELEGKGHGRKIQDLIKRGEQVLVQAVKDPMKSKGARLTTEISLPGRFVVYVPFGEGLGVSRRLDDDERARLKEIVKALKVKEGGVIVRTAAEGASAEDVERDLVFLQKLWKSIQDQAKASKPPSLVYQESELPLRVTRDLFTGDFERALIDDDTAYKRVVGYLKKTSPHMVEKVIRYKEKTPLFESFGVDAEIKSTLDRRVNLPSGGYLIFDYAEAFTVIDVNTGRFVGSRSKSSGARLEDTITKNNLEAVKEVVRQLRLRDIGGIIVIDFIDMANPSNRQTVEDALRNELERDRTKTYVVEISPLGLVEMTRQNVTDGPREILTKKCSTCGGDGIVVSEATAAVDLERKLRALAAAKPRTKAFRIEVSARAGSILIGPGASRLDQIEASTKRRFLLELKDGLHSDHFAVLEEGTLEKLAPKGPVEEGAELELKLVEVGLYDPNAAVAKLDGLAVIVASAAKLVGKTVNARVNRVLDGTAYATMLGEPTVDAPITAEREAEKPTRASRAKVASEKHVAEAKPEPAVAAVEGVEAEAEHEPEAAAEPELDQAAEDGAETPAPKKKTRRGTRGGRRRRKSGTAGAA
;
A
#
# COMPACT_ATOMS: atom_id res chain seq x y z
N MET A 1 69.40 20.30 -18.70
CA MET A 1 67.93 20.48 -18.56
C MET A 1 67.26 19.38 -19.37
N PRO A 2 66.10 18.80 -18.99
CA PRO A 2 65.07 19.31 -18.07
C PRO A 2 65.41 19.28 -16.57
N LEU A 3 64.41 19.58 -15.72
CA LEU A 3 64.50 19.70 -14.26
C LEU A 3 63.72 18.58 -13.53
N PRO A 4 64.09 18.21 -12.28
CA PRO A 4 63.48 17.09 -11.55
C PRO A 4 62.55 17.53 -10.39
N TRP A 5 61.37 16.92 -10.29
CA TRP A 5 60.49 17.02 -9.10
C TRP A 5 59.90 15.67 -8.67
N PHE A 6 60.78 14.74 -8.27
CA PHE A 6 60.41 13.68 -7.33
C PHE A 6 60.84 14.10 -5.93
N ARG A 7 59.90 14.25 -4.99
CA ARG A 7 60.22 14.43 -3.57
C ARG A 7 59.22 13.71 -2.69
N ARG A 8 59.70 12.79 -1.85
CA ARG A 8 58.93 12.13 -0.79
C ARG A 8 58.24 13.18 0.09
N LYS A 9 57.00 12.89 0.51
CA LYS A 9 56.39 13.47 1.71
C LYS A 9 55.97 12.33 2.63
N GLN A 10 55.98 12.56 3.94
CA GLN A 10 55.90 11.52 4.96
C GLN A 10 54.50 10.91 5.06
N GLU A 11 54.44 9.65 5.51
CA GLU A 11 53.22 9.07 6.07
C GLU A 11 52.77 9.88 7.28
N GLN A 12 51.50 10.24 7.31
CA GLN A 12 50.82 10.70 8.53
C GLN A 12 49.94 9.57 9.02
N ALA A 13 50.03 9.23 10.30
CA ALA A 13 49.19 8.20 10.90
C ALA A 13 47.71 8.61 10.85
N PRO A 14 46.77 7.67 10.58
CA PRO A 14 45.35 7.98 10.56
C PRO A 14 44.86 8.35 11.96
N ALA A 15 44.05 9.41 12.06
CA ALA A 15 43.36 9.78 13.29
C ALA A 15 42.31 8.72 13.68
N PRO A 16 42.07 8.48 14.99
CA PRO A 16 41.09 7.50 15.43
C PRO A 16 39.68 7.92 15.05
N GLN A 17 38.99 7.10 14.26
CA GLN A 17 37.57 7.27 13.96
C GLN A 17 36.73 6.88 15.18
N ALA A 18 35.70 7.66 15.50
CA ALA A 18 34.78 7.34 16.58
C ALA A 18 33.93 6.10 16.24
N ALA A 19 33.78 5.19 17.21
CA ALA A 19 33.00 3.97 17.01
C ALA A 19 31.48 4.28 16.93
N ALA A 20 30.79 3.60 16.01
CA ALA A 20 29.34 3.62 15.95
C ALA A 20 28.71 2.90 17.16
N PRO A 21 27.55 3.34 17.67
CA PRO A 21 26.91 2.72 18.82
C PRO A 21 26.36 1.33 18.48
N THR A 22 26.63 0.34 19.34
CA THR A 22 26.09 -1.02 19.22
C THR A 22 24.61 -1.08 19.64
N PRO A 23 23.77 -1.87 18.97
CA PRO A 23 22.40 -2.13 19.41
C PRO A 23 22.38 -2.91 20.74
N PRO A 24 21.34 -2.75 21.58
CA PRO A 24 21.22 -3.47 22.84
C PRO A 24 20.95 -4.97 22.61
N THR A 25 21.54 -5.81 23.46
CA THR A 25 21.34 -7.27 23.44
C THR A 25 20.12 -7.69 24.24
N ASP A 26 19.23 -8.50 23.64
CA ASP A 26 18.12 -9.14 24.36
C ASP A 26 18.62 -10.11 25.43
N VAL A 27 18.17 -9.92 26.68
CA VAL A 27 18.51 -10.78 27.82
C VAL A 27 17.43 -11.84 27.99
N THR A 28 17.59 -12.97 27.29
CA THR A 28 16.70 -14.13 27.42
C THR A 28 16.93 -14.85 28.76
N THR A 29 16.08 -14.60 29.76
CA THR A 29 16.10 -15.33 31.04
C THR A 29 15.45 -16.71 30.91
N ALA A 30 16.23 -17.78 31.13
CA ALA A 30 15.71 -19.14 31.20
C ALA A 30 15.07 -19.44 32.57
N PRO A 31 13.95 -20.19 32.63
CA PRO A 31 13.34 -20.60 33.90
C PRO A 31 14.08 -21.80 34.52
N ALA A 32 14.42 -21.70 35.80
CA ALA A 32 15.02 -22.79 36.58
C ALA A 32 13.93 -23.69 37.22
N ALA A 33 14.28 -24.94 37.53
CA ALA A 33 13.35 -25.94 38.06
C ALA A 33 13.64 -26.32 39.54
N ALA A 34 12.62 -26.16 40.38
CA ALA A 34 12.43 -26.79 41.69
C ALA A 34 10.92 -26.70 42.05
N GLY A 35 10.30 -27.57 42.84
CA GLY A 35 10.84 -28.70 43.62
C GLY A 35 10.48 -28.57 45.10
N GLY A 36 9.27 -29.01 45.48
CA GLY A 36 8.78 -28.97 46.87
C GLY A 36 7.30 -29.35 46.98
N GLU A 37 6.89 -30.00 48.07
CA GLU A 37 5.59 -30.69 48.22
C GLU A 37 4.74 -30.20 49.41
N SER A 38 3.44 -30.57 49.37
CA SER A 38 2.50 -30.60 50.50
C SER A 38 1.93 -29.23 50.98
N THR A 39 0.79 -29.13 51.67
CA THR A 39 -0.17 -30.16 52.16
C THR A 39 -1.62 -29.60 52.25
N ALA A 40 -2.61 -30.49 52.47
CA ALA A 40 -3.93 -30.27 53.09
C ALA A 40 -5.11 -29.59 52.34
N ASP A 41 -6.14 -30.41 52.07
CA ASP A 41 -7.59 -30.09 51.96
C ASP A 41 -8.16 -29.86 53.40
N PRO A 42 -9.28 -29.12 53.68
CA PRO A 42 -10.63 -29.68 53.44
C PRO A 42 -11.85 -28.70 53.25
N THR A 43 -13.01 -29.34 53.00
CA THR A 43 -14.45 -28.93 53.19
C THR A 43 -15.21 -28.05 52.16
N ARG A 44 -15.87 -28.74 51.20
CA ARG A 44 -17.35 -29.03 51.11
C ARG A 44 -18.36 -28.16 51.95
N PRO A 45 -19.72 -28.15 51.66
CA PRO A 45 -20.50 -28.40 50.41
C PRO A 45 -21.90 -27.67 50.27
N LYS A 46 -22.74 -28.09 49.27
CA LYS A 46 -24.25 -28.00 49.19
C LYS A 46 -24.88 -26.60 48.85
N ARG A 47 -26.08 -26.45 48.23
CA ARG A 47 -27.08 -27.37 47.60
C ARG A 47 -28.16 -26.63 46.74
N ARG A 48 -28.57 -27.24 45.60
CA ARG A 48 -29.93 -27.21 44.93
C ARG A 48 -30.52 -25.82 44.53
N ARG A 49 -31.54 -25.65 43.66
CA ARG A 49 -32.59 -26.50 43.02
C ARG A 49 -32.89 -25.89 41.61
N GLY A 50 -33.08 -26.62 40.50
CA GLY A 50 -34.36 -27.19 40.01
C GLY A 50 -35.43 -26.12 39.65
N THR A 51 -36.17 -26.12 38.51
CA THR A 51 -36.47 -27.21 37.53
C THR A 51 -37.17 -26.66 36.24
N ARG A 52 -37.36 -27.50 35.19
CA ARG A 52 -37.99 -27.26 33.84
C ARG A 52 -37.12 -26.44 32.85
N GLY A 53 -36.89 -26.80 31.58
CA GLY A 53 -37.24 -27.98 30.75
C GLY A 53 -38.27 -27.68 29.64
N GLY A 54 -38.15 -28.11 28.38
CA GLY A 54 -37.10 -28.85 27.65
C GLY A 54 -37.68 -29.62 26.43
N LYS A 55 -36.86 -30.13 25.48
CA LYS A 55 -37.17 -31.31 24.60
C LYS A 55 -36.08 -31.62 23.53
N GLY A 56 -35.73 -32.92 23.39
CA GLY A 56 -35.12 -33.53 22.18
C GLY A 56 -33.62 -33.25 21.94
N ARG A 57 -32.85 -34.14 21.27
CA ARG A 57 -33.05 -35.57 20.91
C ARG A 57 -31.66 -36.24 20.83
N LYS A 58 -31.54 -37.54 21.12
CA LYS A 58 -30.25 -38.22 21.40
C LYS A 58 -29.25 -38.24 20.23
N LYS A 59 -27.96 -38.09 20.57
CA LYS A 59 -26.81 -38.79 19.95
C LYS A 59 -26.13 -39.67 21.01
N SER A 60 -25.52 -40.76 20.58
CA SER A 60 -24.52 -41.56 21.31
C SER A 60 -23.53 -42.09 20.26
N ALA A 61 -22.21 -41.90 20.31
CA ALA A 61 -21.24 -41.78 21.39
C ALA A 61 -20.80 -43.13 21.99
N THR A 62 -19.60 -43.55 21.60
CA THR A 62 -18.66 -44.38 22.37
C THR A 62 -17.25 -43.99 21.96
N ALA A 63 -16.34 -43.95 22.92
CA ALA A 63 -14.92 -43.72 22.71
C ALA A 63 -14.12 -44.79 23.47
N SER A 64 -12.81 -44.80 23.17
CA SER A 64 -11.69 -45.18 24.05
C SER A 64 -11.20 -46.63 24.00
N ALA A 65 -9.90 -46.93 24.23
CA ALA A 65 -8.66 -46.12 24.09
C ALA A 65 -7.43 -47.06 24.30
N ALA A 66 -6.28 -46.71 23.71
CA ALA A 66 -4.95 -47.33 23.95
C ALA A 66 -4.83 -48.85 23.60
N THR A 67 -3.64 -49.49 23.52
CA THR A 67 -2.25 -49.08 23.86
C THR A 67 -1.21 -49.77 22.95
N SER A 68 -0.03 -49.16 22.79
CA SER A 68 1.32 -49.76 22.62
C SER A 68 1.62 -50.95 21.67
N ALA A 69 2.60 -50.70 20.79
CA ALA A 69 3.81 -51.50 20.52
C ALA A 69 3.74 -52.93 19.89
N THR A 70 4.18 -52.98 18.62
CA THR A 70 5.29 -53.82 18.09
C THR A 70 5.49 -55.25 18.61
N GLU A 71 5.20 -56.26 17.76
CA GLU A 71 6.14 -57.37 17.50
C GLU A 71 5.92 -58.02 16.11
N ALA A 72 6.68 -59.08 15.80
CA ALA A 72 6.99 -59.51 14.43
C ALA A 72 5.95 -60.42 13.74
N ALA A 73 6.01 -60.47 12.40
CA ALA A 73 5.26 -61.40 11.57
C ALA A 73 6.00 -62.73 11.34
N PRO A 74 5.27 -63.85 11.26
CA PRO A 74 5.51 -64.81 10.18
C PRO A 74 4.16 -65.23 9.52
N PRO A 75 4.05 -66.33 8.74
CA PRO A 75 4.05 -66.23 7.29
C PRO A 75 2.71 -66.61 6.62
N LYS A 76 2.64 -66.41 5.30
CA LYS A 76 1.46 -66.73 4.47
C LYS A 76 1.21 -68.23 4.37
N ALA A 77 -0.06 -68.63 4.45
CA ALA A 77 -0.56 -69.92 3.96
C ALA A 77 -1.62 -69.68 2.87
N GLU A 78 -1.58 -70.47 1.80
CA GLU A 78 -2.48 -70.30 0.65
C GLU A 78 -3.87 -70.90 0.88
N ARG A 79 -4.92 -70.25 0.34
CA ARG A 79 -6.23 -70.88 0.15
C ARG A 79 -6.78 -70.58 -1.25
N LYS A 80 -7.00 -71.66 -2.01
CA LYS A 80 -7.60 -71.65 -3.35
C LYS A 80 -9.01 -71.03 -3.29
N LYS A 81 -9.43 -70.32 -4.35
CA LYS A 81 -10.79 -69.75 -4.49
C LYS A 81 -11.58 -70.54 -5.53
N GLN A 82 -12.87 -70.77 -5.24
CA GLN A 82 -13.80 -71.46 -6.14
C GLN A 82 -14.38 -70.48 -7.21
N PRO A 83 -14.88 -70.99 -8.36
CA PRO A 83 -15.16 -70.15 -9.53
C PRO A 83 -16.40 -69.25 -9.44
N GLU A 84 -17.51 -69.72 -8.85
CA GLU A 84 -18.85 -69.09 -8.93
C GLU A 84 -18.93 -67.62 -8.47
N ARG A 85 -17.95 -67.15 -7.70
CA ARG A 85 -17.88 -65.75 -7.23
C ARG A 85 -17.22 -64.80 -8.25
N ALA A 86 -16.84 -65.29 -9.42
CA ALA A 86 -16.35 -64.49 -10.55
C ALA A 86 -17.49 -64.00 -11.46
N GLU A 87 -18.35 -64.90 -11.92
CA GLU A 87 -19.38 -64.65 -12.95
C GLU A 87 -20.40 -63.60 -12.51
N LYS A 88 -21.00 -63.77 -11.32
CA LYS A 88 -21.88 -62.76 -10.68
C LYS A 88 -21.18 -61.43 -10.39
N LYS A 89 -19.85 -61.36 -10.53
CA LYS A 89 -19.05 -60.15 -10.39
C LYS A 89 -18.73 -59.49 -11.74
N GLU A 90 -18.88 -60.22 -12.85
CA GLU A 90 -18.78 -59.68 -14.21
C GLU A 90 -20.13 -59.18 -14.74
N GLU A 91 -21.26 -59.84 -14.45
CA GLU A 91 -22.59 -59.30 -14.77
C GLU A 91 -22.84 -57.92 -14.14
N VAL A 92 -22.48 -57.77 -12.85
CA VAL A 92 -22.55 -56.48 -12.15
C VAL A 92 -21.53 -55.46 -12.70
N ARG A 93 -20.53 -55.92 -13.48
CA ARG A 93 -19.54 -55.07 -14.15
C ARG A 93 -19.97 -54.67 -15.56
N SER A 94 -20.65 -55.54 -16.31
CA SER A 94 -21.23 -55.25 -17.63
C SER A 94 -22.40 -54.27 -17.50
N GLN A 95 -23.37 -54.55 -16.62
CA GLN A 95 -24.49 -53.65 -16.34
C GLN A 95 -24.03 -52.26 -15.85
N ARG A 96 -22.90 -52.20 -15.11
CA ARG A 96 -22.27 -50.94 -14.68
C ARG A 96 -21.43 -50.26 -15.77
N ARG A 97 -21.03 -50.98 -16.82
CA ARG A 97 -20.44 -50.44 -18.05
C ARG A 97 -21.53 -49.83 -18.94
N GLU A 98 -22.64 -50.52 -19.16
CA GLU A 98 -23.77 -50.02 -19.96
C GLU A 98 -24.42 -48.77 -19.33
N ARG A 99 -24.65 -48.80 -18.00
CA ARG A 99 -25.09 -47.61 -17.24
C ARG A 99 -24.06 -46.46 -17.22
N ARG A 100 -22.82 -46.68 -17.68
CA ARG A 100 -21.83 -45.61 -17.92
C ARG A 100 -21.76 -45.18 -19.39
N ALA A 101 -22.04 -46.07 -20.33
CA ALA A 101 -22.12 -45.75 -21.76
C ALA A 101 -23.32 -44.85 -22.06
N ASN A 102 -24.45 -45.07 -21.40
CA ASN A 102 -25.71 -44.33 -21.61
C ASN A 102 -25.93 -43.17 -20.62
N GLN A 103 -24.86 -42.65 -20.00
CA GLN A 103 -24.91 -41.33 -19.38
C GLN A 103 -24.59 -40.28 -20.47
N PRO A 104 -25.36 -39.18 -20.59
CA PRO A 104 -24.98 -38.10 -21.48
C PRO A 104 -23.61 -37.59 -21.02
N ARG A 105 -22.61 -37.66 -21.92
CA ARG A 105 -21.30 -37.05 -21.67
C ARG A 105 -21.57 -35.61 -21.23
N ARG A 106 -21.05 -35.19 -20.06
CA ARG A 106 -21.03 -33.78 -19.67
C ARG A 106 -20.54 -33.02 -20.91
N ARG A 107 -21.34 -32.08 -21.43
CA ARG A 107 -20.87 -31.18 -22.48
C ARG A 107 -19.53 -30.61 -22.00
N PRO A 108 -18.48 -30.56 -22.84
CA PRO A 108 -17.33 -29.74 -22.48
C PRO A 108 -17.86 -28.34 -22.15
N PRO A 109 -17.28 -27.64 -21.15
CA PRO A 109 -17.65 -26.25 -20.92
C PRO A 109 -17.54 -25.52 -22.26
N GLN A 110 -18.61 -24.84 -22.67
CA GLN A 110 -18.61 -24.15 -23.96
C GLN A 110 -17.47 -23.14 -23.92
N LYS A 111 -16.46 -23.33 -24.78
CA LYS A 111 -15.40 -22.34 -24.97
C LYS A 111 -16.08 -21.01 -25.24
N ARG A 112 -15.82 -20.05 -24.35
CA ARG A 112 -16.33 -18.69 -24.50
C ARG A 112 -15.67 -18.11 -25.76
N PRO A 113 -16.36 -17.28 -26.55
CA PRO A 113 -15.74 -16.64 -27.70
C PRO A 113 -14.52 -15.85 -27.21
N PRO A 114 -13.35 -16.00 -27.85
CA PRO A 114 -12.16 -15.26 -27.43
C PRO A 114 -12.44 -13.76 -27.49
N LEU A 115 -11.93 -13.03 -26.49
CA LEU A 115 -12.06 -11.58 -26.44
C LEU A 115 -11.44 -10.93 -27.69
N PRO A 116 -12.00 -9.80 -28.19
CA PRO A 116 -11.48 -9.16 -29.38
C PRO A 116 -10.01 -8.78 -29.19
N PRO A 117 -9.18 -8.89 -30.25
CA PRO A 117 -7.77 -8.52 -30.19
C PRO A 117 -7.66 -7.02 -29.91
N ALA A 118 -6.98 -6.68 -28.82
CA ALA A 118 -6.66 -5.31 -28.44
C ALA A 118 -5.39 -4.84 -29.17
N LYS A 119 -5.33 -3.57 -29.55
CA LYS A 119 -4.12 -2.92 -30.07
C LYS A 119 -3.06 -2.93 -28.98
N ARG A 120 -1.91 -3.58 -29.23
CA ARG A 120 -0.84 -3.77 -28.23
C ARG A 120 0.44 -3.04 -28.61
N GLU A 121 0.93 -2.19 -27.71
CA GLU A 121 2.22 -1.52 -27.82
C GLU A 121 3.07 -1.78 -26.58
N LEU A 122 4.39 -1.91 -26.78
CA LEU A 122 5.37 -2.07 -25.71
C LEU A 122 6.23 -0.81 -25.59
N LEU A 123 6.30 -0.20 -24.42
CA LEU A 123 7.11 0.99 -24.15
C LEU A 123 8.21 0.65 -23.14
N VAL A 124 9.46 0.93 -23.48
CA VAL A 124 10.64 0.68 -22.64
C VAL A 124 11.35 2.00 -22.37
N SER A 125 11.48 2.36 -21.10
CA SER A 125 12.29 3.50 -20.65
C SER A 125 13.40 3.03 -19.71
N THR A 126 14.62 3.51 -19.93
CA THR A 126 15.81 3.08 -19.16
C THR A 126 16.54 4.29 -18.58
N ASP A 127 16.30 4.53 -17.29
CA ASP A 127 17.02 5.52 -16.49
C ASP A 127 18.25 4.90 -15.81
N VAL A 128 19.16 5.73 -15.30
CA VAL A 128 20.41 5.28 -14.64
C VAL A 128 20.15 4.40 -13.41
N SER A 129 19.04 4.63 -12.70
CA SER A 129 18.70 3.96 -11.43
C SER A 129 17.42 3.13 -11.49
N GLU A 130 16.72 3.09 -12.63
CA GLU A 130 15.44 2.41 -12.78
C GLU A 130 15.19 1.99 -14.24
N GLN A 131 14.88 0.71 -14.46
CA GLN A 131 14.36 0.22 -15.73
C GLN A 131 12.84 0.13 -15.63
N ARG A 132 12.13 0.70 -16.61
CA ARG A 132 10.67 0.77 -16.64
C ARG A 132 10.14 0.21 -17.96
N VAL A 133 9.14 -0.66 -17.88
CA VAL A 133 8.51 -1.24 -19.08
C VAL A 133 6.99 -1.23 -18.90
N ALA A 134 6.27 -0.66 -19.87
CA ALA A 134 4.82 -0.57 -19.87
C ALA A 134 4.23 -1.25 -21.11
N ILE A 135 3.07 -1.87 -20.95
CA ILE A 135 2.27 -2.42 -22.05
C ILE A 135 0.98 -1.64 -22.13
N LEU A 136 0.68 -1.14 -23.32
CA LEU A 136 -0.59 -0.49 -23.65
C LEU A 136 -1.50 -1.50 -24.35
N GLU A 137 -2.78 -1.49 -23.98
CA GLU A 137 -3.88 -2.19 -24.65
C GLU A 137 -4.95 -1.15 -25.00
N ASP A 138 -5.29 -1.03 -26.29
CA ASP A 138 -6.24 -0.04 -26.81
C ASP A 138 -5.93 1.39 -26.33
N ASP A 139 -4.66 1.77 -26.43
CA ASP A 139 -4.07 3.07 -26.03
C ASP A 139 -4.22 3.44 -24.54
N ARG A 140 -4.59 2.48 -23.68
CA ARG A 140 -4.53 2.58 -22.21
C ARG A 140 -3.42 1.70 -21.65
N VAL A 141 -2.73 2.16 -20.61
CA VAL A 141 -1.74 1.34 -19.89
C VAL A 141 -2.44 0.16 -19.18
N ALA A 142 -1.99 -1.07 -19.44
CA ALA A 142 -2.58 -2.29 -18.89
C ALA A 142 -1.67 -2.97 -17.85
N GLU A 143 -0.35 -2.99 -18.10
CA GLU A 143 0.68 -3.57 -17.23
C GLU A 143 1.88 -2.61 -17.17
N VAL A 144 2.49 -2.46 -15.99
CA VAL A 144 3.79 -1.79 -15.83
C VAL A 144 4.69 -2.62 -14.94
N TYR A 145 5.94 -2.75 -15.36
CA TYR A 145 7.04 -3.36 -14.61
C TYR A 145 8.11 -2.29 -14.31
N LEU A 146 8.65 -2.33 -13.10
CA LEU A 146 9.78 -1.50 -12.68
C LEU A 146 10.85 -2.41 -12.07
N GLU A 147 12.12 -2.16 -12.36
CA GLU A 147 13.26 -2.87 -11.76
C GLU A 147 14.37 -1.86 -11.42
N ARG A 148 14.78 -1.79 -10.15
CA ARG A 148 15.91 -0.97 -9.70
C ARG A 148 17.14 -1.84 -9.47
N PRO A 149 18.36 -1.40 -9.82
CA PRO A 149 19.58 -2.22 -9.66
C PRO A 149 19.77 -2.78 -8.25
N GLU A 150 19.46 -2.00 -7.21
CA GLU A 150 19.56 -2.37 -5.79
C GLU A 150 18.56 -3.46 -5.35
N ARG A 151 17.44 -3.63 -6.07
CA ARG A 151 16.39 -4.62 -5.79
C ARG A 151 16.17 -5.60 -6.96
N ARG A 152 17.17 -5.77 -7.83
CA ARG A 152 17.07 -6.72 -8.95
C ARG A 152 16.91 -8.14 -8.42
N SER A 153 15.84 -8.82 -8.83
CA SER A 153 15.62 -10.22 -8.51
C SER A 153 16.82 -11.06 -8.95
N ILE A 154 17.23 -11.98 -8.09
CA ILE A 154 18.23 -13.01 -8.41
C ILE A 154 17.58 -14.27 -8.98
N ALA A 155 16.25 -14.39 -8.98
CA ALA A 155 15.57 -15.54 -9.55
C ALA A 155 15.93 -15.71 -11.04
N GLY A 156 16.29 -16.94 -11.43
CA GLY A 156 16.84 -17.28 -12.74
C GLY A 156 18.37 -17.24 -12.82
N ASN A 157 19.07 -16.49 -11.95
CA ASN A 157 20.54 -16.49 -11.89
C ASN A 157 21.08 -17.91 -11.59
N ILE A 158 22.24 -18.23 -12.15
CA ILE A 158 22.96 -19.49 -11.91
C ILE A 158 24.29 -19.18 -11.23
N TYR A 159 24.55 -19.85 -10.12
CA TYR A 159 25.74 -19.70 -9.29
C TYR A 159 26.51 -21.03 -9.24
N LEU A 160 27.83 -20.95 -9.20
CA LEU A 160 28.69 -22.04 -8.75
C LEU A 160 28.93 -21.83 -7.25
N GLY A 161 28.33 -22.68 -6.43
CA GLY A 161 28.36 -22.56 -4.97
C GLY A 161 29.07 -23.73 -4.29
N THR A 162 29.39 -23.56 -3.00
CA THR A 162 29.97 -24.61 -2.14
C THR A 162 28.95 -25.03 -1.08
N VAL A 163 28.80 -26.32 -0.84
CA VAL A 163 27.88 -26.83 0.19
C VAL A 163 28.48 -26.61 1.58
N ASP A 164 28.01 -25.59 2.30
CA ASP A 164 28.43 -25.32 3.67
C ASP A 164 27.88 -26.38 4.65
N ASN A 165 26.61 -26.77 4.55
CA ASN A 165 26.05 -27.71 5.52
C ASN A 165 24.94 -28.58 4.92
N VAL A 166 24.77 -29.79 5.45
CA VAL A 166 23.73 -30.75 5.07
C VAL A 166 22.89 -31.06 6.30
N LEU A 167 21.58 -30.90 6.21
CA LEU A 167 20.62 -31.08 7.31
C LEU A 167 19.69 -32.27 7.02
N PRO A 168 19.98 -33.48 7.53
CA PRO A 168 19.18 -34.67 7.25
C PRO A 168 17.74 -34.55 7.75
N GLY A 169 17.54 -33.91 8.91
CA GLY A 169 16.20 -33.70 9.50
C GLY A 169 15.31 -32.68 8.76
N MET A 170 15.83 -32.01 7.73
CA MET A 170 15.06 -31.15 6.82
C MET A 170 15.16 -31.60 5.36
N GLU A 171 15.84 -32.73 5.10
CA GLU A 171 16.17 -33.26 3.77
C GLU A 171 16.67 -32.17 2.81
N ALA A 172 17.65 -31.38 3.26
CA ALA A 172 18.12 -30.19 2.56
C ALA A 172 19.60 -29.86 2.86
N ALA A 173 20.17 -28.98 2.03
CA ALA A 173 21.52 -28.45 2.17
C ALA A 173 21.53 -26.91 2.09
N PHE A 174 22.48 -26.29 2.81
CA PHE A 174 22.86 -24.89 2.67
C PHE A 174 24.04 -24.77 1.71
N VAL A 175 23.90 -23.90 0.70
CA VAL A 175 24.91 -23.66 -0.32
C VAL A 175 25.36 -22.19 -0.25
N GLU A 176 26.65 -21.98 -0.05
CA GLU A 176 27.29 -20.67 -0.15
C GLU A 176 27.36 -20.24 -1.62
N ILE A 177 26.72 -19.11 -1.93
CA ILE A 177 26.59 -18.55 -3.29
C ILE A 177 27.11 -17.11 -3.41
N GLY A 178 27.83 -16.62 -2.40
CA GLY A 178 28.45 -15.27 -2.41
C GLY A 178 27.48 -14.13 -2.08
N LEU A 179 26.34 -14.44 -1.47
CA LEU A 179 25.38 -13.48 -0.91
C LEU A 179 25.47 -13.50 0.62
N GLU A 180 24.87 -12.51 1.29
CA GLU A 180 24.83 -12.41 2.77
C GLU A 180 24.31 -13.66 3.50
N LYS A 181 23.56 -14.53 2.79
CA LYS A 181 22.89 -15.71 3.35
C LYS A 181 22.99 -16.87 2.38
N ASN A 182 23.42 -18.03 2.89
CA ASN A 182 23.48 -19.28 2.12
C ASN A 182 22.11 -19.63 1.55
N GLY A 183 22.08 -20.04 0.28
CA GLY A 183 20.87 -20.53 -0.37
C GLY A 183 20.46 -21.91 0.15
N PHE A 184 19.19 -22.25 0.00
CA PHE A 184 18.58 -23.45 0.54
C PHE A 184 18.16 -24.40 -0.60
N LEU A 185 18.76 -25.58 -0.64
CA LEU A 185 18.55 -26.62 -1.65
C LEU A 185 17.85 -27.84 -1.02
N TYR A 186 16.67 -28.21 -1.52
CA TYR A 186 15.91 -29.38 -1.04
C TYR A 186 16.34 -30.68 -1.75
N VAL A 187 16.14 -31.84 -1.13
CA VAL A 187 16.45 -33.16 -1.74
C VAL A 187 15.72 -33.38 -3.08
N ASP A 188 14.47 -32.92 -3.20
CA ASP A 188 13.66 -33.03 -4.42
C ASP A 188 14.16 -32.11 -5.56
N GLU A 189 15.00 -31.12 -5.24
CA GLU A 189 15.56 -30.14 -6.17
C GLU A 189 16.98 -30.54 -6.65
N ILE A 190 17.40 -31.78 -6.38
CA ILE A 190 18.72 -32.32 -6.74
C ILE A 190 18.58 -33.40 -7.82
N VAL A 191 18.73 -32.97 -9.07
CA VAL A 191 18.91 -33.87 -10.22
C VAL A 191 20.37 -34.34 -10.25
N VAL A 192 20.57 -35.66 -10.32
CA VAL A 192 21.88 -36.32 -10.45
C VAL A 192 21.82 -37.24 -11.67
N PRO A 193 22.53 -36.94 -12.78
CA PRO A 193 22.42 -37.67 -14.05
C PRO A 193 22.72 -39.18 -13.97
N GLU A 194 23.46 -39.63 -12.95
CA GLU A 194 23.89 -41.03 -12.80
C GLU A 194 22.87 -41.92 -12.04
N LEU A 195 21.79 -41.35 -11.49
CA LEU A 195 20.93 -42.01 -10.50
C LEU A 195 19.42 -41.93 -10.81
N GLU A 196 19.05 -41.73 -12.07
CA GLU A 196 17.64 -41.57 -12.45
C GLU A 196 16.83 -42.89 -12.39
N GLY A 197 15.50 -42.79 -12.26
CA GLY A 197 14.58 -43.94 -12.20
C GLY A 197 14.19 -44.47 -10.81
N LYS A 198 14.78 -43.96 -9.71
CA LYS A 198 14.33 -44.25 -8.32
C LYS A 198 13.85 -42.98 -7.60
N GLY A 199 12.55 -42.70 -7.70
CA GLY A 199 11.93 -41.42 -7.29
C GLY A 199 11.42 -41.31 -5.85
N HIS A 200 11.68 -42.27 -4.95
CA HIS A 200 11.22 -42.21 -3.55
C HIS A 200 12.29 -42.73 -2.59
N GLY A 201 12.49 -42.03 -1.46
CA GLY A 201 13.34 -42.47 -0.34
C GLY A 201 14.83 -42.15 -0.44
N ARG A 202 15.23 -41.15 -1.24
CA ARG A 202 16.62 -40.65 -1.27
C ARG A 202 16.88 -39.80 -0.02
N LYS A 203 17.98 -40.02 0.70
CA LYS A 203 18.42 -39.08 1.74
C LYS A 203 19.36 -38.05 1.13
N ILE A 204 19.28 -36.80 1.59
CA ILE A 204 20.20 -35.73 1.20
C ILE A 204 21.69 -36.11 1.41
N GLN A 205 21.99 -36.89 2.46
CA GLN A 205 23.32 -37.38 2.80
C GLN A 205 23.96 -38.30 1.74
N ASP A 206 23.12 -38.97 0.95
CA ASP A 206 23.57 -39.92 -0.09
C ASP A 206 23.81 -39.21 -1.43
N LEU A 207 23.28 -37.99 -1.59
CA LEU A 207 23.36 -37.20 -2.84
C LEU A 207 24.41 -36.09 -2.80
N ILE A 208 24.59 -35.41 -1.66
CA ILE A 208 25.45 -34.23 -1.52
C ILE A 208 26.23 -34.26 -0.20
N LYS A 209 27.50 -33.82 -0.26
CA LYS A 209 28.43 -33.75 0.88
C LYS A 209 28.85 -32.32 1.21
N ARG A 210 29.30 -32.09 2.45
CA ARG A 210 29.89 -30.82 2.87
C ARG A 210 31.19 -30.54 2.09
N GLY A 211 31.36 -29.31 1.62
CA GLY A 211 32.50 -28.87 0.80
C GLY A 211 32.39 -29.22 -0.69
N GLU A 212 31.30 -29.85 -1.12
CA GLU A 212 31.04 -30.17 -2.52
C GLU A 212 30.70 -28.91 -3.33
N GLN A 213 31.16 -28.84 -4.58
CA GLN A 213 30.89 -27.72 -5.49
C GLN A 213 29.70 -28.07 -6.37
N VAL A 214 28.66 -27.22 -6.37
CA VAL A 214 27.39 -27.49 -7.04
C VAL A 214 26.97 -26.28 -7.86
N LEU A 215 26.58 -26.51 -9.11
CA LEU A 215 25.99 -25.50 -9.98
C LEU A 215 24.49 -25.43 -9.69
N VAL A 216 24.02 -24.27 -9.24
CA VAL A 216 22.66 -24.07 -8.71
C VAL A 216 21.97 -22.87 -9.35
N GLN A 217 20.69 -23.02 -9.69
CA GLN A 217 19.84 -21.91 -10.13
C GLN A 217 18.99 -21.38 -8.96
N ALA A 218 18.86 -20.06 -8.84
CA ALA A 218 17.96 -19.44 -7.89
C ALA A 218 16.50 -19.50 -8.39
N VAL A 219 15.64 -20.20 -7.66
CA VAL A 219 14.21 -20.35 -7.96
C VAL A 219 13.38 -19.26 -7.28
N LYS A 220 13.83 -18.75 -6.13
CA LYS A 220 13.21 -17.65 -5.39
C LYS A 220 14.24 -16.80 -4.67
N ASP A 221 14.00 -15.49 -4.65
CA ASP A 221 14.76 -14.49 -3.90
C ASP A 221 14.80 -14.77 -2.38
N PRO A 222 15.83 -14.29 -1.65
CA PRO A 222 15.92 -14.42 -0.20
C PRO A 222 14.79 -13.64 0.51
N MET A 223 14.14 -14.27 1.49
CA MET A 223 12.98 -13.71 2.18
C MET A 223 13.28 -13.40 3.66
N LYS A 224 13.51 -12.11 3.96
CA LYS A 224 13.78 -11.59 5.32
C LYS A 224 14.96 -12.30 6.01
N SER A 225 14.68 -13.31 6.84
CA SER A 225 15.67 -14.12 7.54
C SER A 225 16.20 -15.31 6.74
N LYS A 226 15.48 -15.76 5.70
CA LYS A 226 15.79 -16.94 4.90
C LYS A 226 16.61 -16.58 3.65
N GLY A 227 17.58 -17.41 3.30
CA GLY A 227 18.29 -17.34 2.02
C GLY A 227 17.39 -17.74 0.83
N ALA A 228 17.95 -17.62 -0.37
CA ALA A 228 17.27 -17.94 -1.64
C ALA A 228 16.89 -19.43 -1.73
N ARG A 229 15.81 -19.78 -2.43
CA ARG A 229 15.54 -21.20 -2.79
C ARG A 229 16.37 -21.56 -4.02
N LEU A 230 17.08 -22.68 -3.96
CA LEU A 230 17.96 -23.19 -5.01
C LEU A 230 17.43 -24.51 -5.60
N THR A 231 17.86 -24.79 -6.83
CA THR A 231 17.70 -26.08 -7.52
C THR A 231 18.95 -26.43 -8.34
N THR A 232 19.22 -27.71 -8.58
CA THR A 232 20.19 -28.15 -9.60
C THR A 232 19.53 -28.43 -10.95
N GLU A 233 18.20 -28.47 -11.03
CA GLU A 233 17.46 -28.53 -12.30
C GLU A 233 17.50 -27.17 -13.01
N ILE A 234 18.62 -26.88 -13.66
CA ILE A 234 18.83 -25.63 -14.40
C ILE A 234 17.82 -25.54 -15.55
N SER A 235 17.09 -24.43 -15.59
CA SER A 235 16.12 -24.12 -16.64
C SER A 235 16.51 -22.82 -17.35
N LEU A 236 16.59 -22.86 -18.68
CA LEU A 236 16.94 -21.72 -19.51
C LEU A 236 15.71 -21.29 -20.33
N PRO A 237 14.94 -20.28 -19.88
CA PRO A 237 13.79 -19.78 -20.62
C PRO A 237 14.23 -18.95 -21.85
N GLY A 238 13.93 -19.48 -23.03
CA GLY A 238 13.89 -18.74 -24.30
C GLY A 238 12.49 -18.21 -24.58
N ARG A 239 12.27 -17.68 -25.77
CA ARG A 239 11.00 -17.03 -26.16
C ARG A 239 9.86 -18.04 -26.32
N PHE A 240 10.11 -19.12 -27.05
CA PHE A 240 9.13 -20.14 -27.41
C PHE A 240 9.30 -21.42 -26.58
N VAL A 241 10.51 -21.72 -26.15
CA VAL A 241 10.84 -22.92 -25.38
C VAL A 241 11.61 -22.59 -24.10
N VAL A 242 11.46 -23.45 -23.09
CA VAL A 242 12.42 -23.57 -21.98
C VAL A 242 13.26 -24.82 -22.25
N TYR A 243 14.59 -24.67 -22.22
CA TYR A 243 15.53 -25.78 -22.31
C TYR A 243 16.00 -26.16 -20.91
N VAL A 244 15.95 -27.46 -20.58
CA VAL A 244 16.29 -28.00 -19.26
C VAL A 244 17.40 -29.04 -19.46
N PRO A 245 18.70 -28.66 -19.35
CA PRO A 245 19.80 -29.50 -19.84
C PRO A 245 19.96 -30.85 -19.15
N PHE A 246 19.47 -30.97 -17.91
CA PHE A 246 19.50 -32.21 -17.11
C PHE A 246 18.14 -32.91 -17.02
N GLY A 247 17.08 -32.36 -17.63
CA GLY A 247 15.74 -32.96 -17.60
C GLY A 247 15.50 -33.87 -18.81
N GLU A 248 14.49 -34.76 -18.71
CA GLU A 248 14.08 -35.62 -19.83
C GLU A 248 12.77 -35.15 -20.51
N GLY A 249 12.68 -35.39 -21.82
CA GLY A 249 11.41 -35.41 -22.54
C GLY A 249 10.88 -34.06 -23.05
N LEU A 250 9.65 -34.11 -23.60
CA LEU A 250 9.02 -33.00 -24.33
C LEU A 250 7.70 -32.57 -23.67
N GLY A 251 7.70 -31.38 -23.09
CA GLY A 251 6.52 -30.72 -22.51
C GLY A 251 5.92 -29.66 -23.42
N VAL A 252 4.62 -29.42 -23.29
CA VAL A 252 3.91 -28.31 -23.96
C VAL A 252 2.96 -27.64 -22.96
N SER A 253 2.89 -26.30 -22.99
CA SER A 253 2.08 -25.48 -22.08
C SER A 253 0.63 -25.94 -22.00
N ARG A 254 0.11 -26.09 -20.77
CA ARG A 254 -1.28 -26.48 -20.51
C ARG A 254 -2.31 -25.38 -20.85
N ARG A 255 -1.85 -24.17 -21.18
CA ARG A 255 -2.67 -23.02 -21.59
C ARG A 255 -2.96 -22.98 -23.10
N LEU A 256 -2.16 -23.67 -23.92
CA LEU A 256 -2.36 -23.75 -25.37
C LEU A 256 -3.52 -24.68 -25.71
N ASP A 257 -4.26 -24.39 -26.77
CA ASP A 257 -5.35 -25.27 -27.23
C ASP A 257 -4.85 -26.65 -27.69
N ASP A 258 -5.71 -27.67 -27.62
CA ASP A 258 -5.29 -29.06 -27.85
C ASP A 258 -4.79 -29.33 -29.28
N ASP A 259 -5.34 -28.63 -30.28
CA ASP A 259 -4.87 -28.69 -31.68
C ASP A 259 -3.49 -28.02 -31.84
N GLU A 260 -3.31 -26.83 -31.25
CA GLU A 260 -2.05 -26.10 -31.24
C GLU A 260 -0.95 -26.87 -30.51
N ARG A 261 -1.33 -27.51 -29.40
CA ARG A 261 -0.51 -28.40 -28.58
C ARG A 261 -0.08 -29.64 -29.35
N ALA A 262 -0.94 -30.18 -30.22
CA ALA A 262 -0.58 -31.27 -31.13
C ALA A 262 0.43 -30.80 -32.19
N ARG A 263 0.20 -29.65 -32.85
CA ARG A 263 1.12 -29.06 -33.84
C ARG A 263 2.52 -28.86 -33.24
N LEU A 264 2.60 -28.14 -32.11
CA LEU A 264 3.86 -27.80 -31.47
C LEU A 264 4.60 -29.03 -30.92
N LYS A 265 3.87 -30.07 -30.47
CA LYS A 265 4.48 -31.33 -30.04
C LYS A 265 5.15 -32.07 -31.20
N GLU A 266 4.53 -32.14 -32.37
CA GLU A 266 5.13 -32.77 -33.54
C GLU A 266 6.30 -31.94 -34.12
N ILE A 267 6.22 -30.60 -34.05
CA ILE A 267 7.36 -29.71 -34.37
C ILE A 267 8.58 -30.04 -33.51
N VAL A 268 8.48 -30.00 -32.18
CA VAL A 268 9.65 -30.23 -31.30
C VAL A 268 10.16 -31.67 -31.38
N LYS A 269 9.27 -32.64 -31.61
CA LYS A 269 9.62 -34.05 -31.88
C LYS A 269 10.41 -34.21 -33.19
N ALA A 270 10.18 -33.38 -34.20
CA ALA A 270 10.98 -33.36 -35.42
C ALA A 270 12.41 -32.81 -35.21
N LEU A 271 12.60 -31.89 -34.24
CA LEU A 271 13.91 -31.28 -33.93
C LEU A 271 14.92 -32.25 -33.27
N LYS A 272 14.48 -33.44 -32.82
CA LYS A 272 15.35 -34.53 -32.32
C LYS A 272 16.44 -34.08 -31.34
N VAL A 273 16.01 -33.39 -30.27
CA VAL A 273 16.87 -32.97 -29.16
C VAL A 273 17.62 -34.19 -28.61
N LYS A 274 18.95 -34.15 -28.58
CA LYS A 274 19.80 -35.29 -28.20
C LYS A 274 20.01 -35.43 -26.69
N GLU A 275 20.09 -34.30 -26.01
CA GLU A 275 20.41 -34.15 -24.59
C GLU A 275 19.55 -33.01 -24.05
N GLY A 276 19.02 -33.15 -22.83
CA GLY A 276 18.14 -32.18 -22.19
C GLY A 276 16.69 -32.17 -22.68
N GLY A 277 15.80 -31.73 -21.79
CA GLY A 277 14.37 -31.63 -22.01
C GLY A 277 13.96 -30.28 -22.60
N VAL A 278 12.80 -30.24 -23.26
CA VAL A 278 12.24 -29.02 -23.86
C VAL A 278 10.78 -28.84 -23.49
N ILE A 279 10.43 -27.66 -22.96
CA ILE A 279 9.06 -27.29 -22.59
C ILE A 279 8.60 -26.11 -23.44
N VAL A 280 7.61 -26.33 -24.31
CA VAL A 280 7.03 -25.29 -25.16
C VAL A 280 6.14 -24.34 -24.35
N ARG A 281 6.42 -23.04 -24.44
CA ARG A 281 5.73 -21.95 -23.73
C ARG A 281 4.48 -21.51 -24.49
N THR A 282 3.55 -20.81 -23.82
CA THR A 282 2.35 -20.27 -24.49
C THR A 282 2.69 -19.25 -25.59
N ALA A 283 3.80 -18.52 -25.47
CA ALA A 283 4.26 -17.59 -26.50
C ALA A 283 4.67 -18.25 -27.84
N ALA A 284 4.69 -19.60 -27.91
CA ALA A 284 4.87 -20.35 -29.15
C ALA A 284 3.57 -20.56 -29.96
N GLU A 285 2.43 -20.04 -29.49
CA GLU A 285 1.19 -20.01 -30.25
C GLU A 285 1.40 -19.29 -31.59
N GLY A 286 1.01 -19.96 -32.69
CA GLY A 286 1.26 -19.50 -34.06
C GLY A 286 2.73 -19.54 -34.53
N ALA A 287 3.70 -19.90 -33.69
CA ALA A 287 5.12 -19.89 -34.06
C ALA A 287 5.47 -20.97 -35.10
N SER A 288 6.39 -20.64 -36.01
CA SER A 288 6.90 -21.55 -37.03
C SER A 288 7.90 -22.56 -36.44
N ALA A 289 8.14 -23.66 -37.17
CA ALA A 289 9.15 -24.65 -36.78
C ALA A 289 10.56 -24.05 -36.70
N GLU A 290 10.92 -23.16 -37.63
CA GLU A 290 12.22 -22.47 -37.63
C GLU A 290 12.38 -21.51 -36.45
N ASP A 291 11.32 -20.81 -36.04
CA ASP A 291 11.38 -19.88 -34.91
C ASP A 291 11.64 -20.64 -33.60
N VAL A 292 11.00 -21.81 -33.44
CA VAL A 292 11.23 -22.73 -32.31
C VAL A 292 12.63 -23.34 -32.36
N GLU A 293 13.12 -23.73 -33.54
CA GLU A 293 14.50 -24.24 -33.71
C GLU A 293 15.55 -23.16 -33.40
N ARG A 294 15.38 -21.94 -33.89
CA ARG A 294 16.31 -20.82 -33.67
C ARG A 294 16.40 -20.43 -32.18
N ASP A 295 15.27 -20.45 -31.46
CA ASP A 295 15.25 -20.24 -30.00
C ASP A 295 15.94 -21.40 -29.24
N LEU A 296 15.68 -22.67 -29.61
CA LEU A 296 16.36 -23.83 -29.00
C LEU A 296 17.88 -23.81 -29.24
N VAL A 297 18.32 -23.55 -30.47
CA VAL A 297 19.75 -23.46 -30.83
C VAL A 297 20.45 -22.29 -30.13
N PHE A 298 19.73 -21.20 -29.86
CA PHE A 298 20.23 -20.11 -29.00
C PHE A 298 20.43 -20.58 -27.55
N LEU A 299 19.45 -21.28 -26.97
CA LEU A 299 19.54 -21.79 -25.59
C LEU A 299 20.63 -22.85 -25.40
N GLN A 300 20.84 -23.74 -26.37
CA GLN A 300 21.93 -24.72 -26.34
C GLN A 300 23.31 -24.05 -26.38
N LYS A 301 23.46 -22.96 -27.16
CA LYS A 301 24.71 -22.16 -27.18
C LYS A 301 24.91 -21.39 -25.86
N LEU A 302 23.84 -20.85 -25.28
CA LEU A 302 23.87 -20.23 -23.96
C LEU A 302 24.29 -21.25 -22.89
N TRP A 303 23.70 -22.44 -22.88
CA TRP A 303 24.06 -23.53 -21.96
C TRP A 303 25.53 -23.90 -22.05
N LYS A 304 26.08 -24.07 -23.26
CA LYS A 304 27.51 -24.33 -23.43
C LYS A 304 28.37 -23.21 -22.83
N SER A 305 28.01 -21.95 -23.04
CA SER A 305 28.70 -20.81 -22.44
C SER A 305 28.64 -20.84 -20.90
N ILE A 306 27.52 -21.25 -20.31
CA ILE A 306 27.34 -21.42 -18.87
C ILE A 306 28.23 -22.56 -18.35
N GLN A 307 28.28 -23.70 -19.03
CA GLN A 307 29.16 -24.82 -18.68
C GLN A 307 30.65 -24.43 -18.74
N ASP A 308 31.06 -23.73 -19.78
CA ASP A 308 32.47 -23.34 -19.97
C ASP A 308 32.88 -22.23 -18.98
N GLN A 309 31.98 -21.29 -18.65
CA GLN A 309 32.19 -20.30 -17.58
C GLN A 309 32.19 -20.95 -16.18
N ALA A 310 31.35 -21.94 -15.91
CA ALA A 310 31.36 -22.69 -14.65
C ALA A 310 32.70 -23.40 -14.41
N LYS A 311 33.27 -24.04 -15.45
CA LYS A 311 34.60 -24.70 -15.37
C LYS A 311 35.75 -23.72 -15.12
N ALA A 312 35.63 -22.47 -15.60
CA ALA A 312 36.66 -21.43 -15.45
C ALA A 312 36.56 -20.67 -14.11
N SER A 313 35.38 -20.65 -13.50
CA SER A 313 35.11 -19.96 -12.24
C SER A 313 35.55 -20.76 -11.01
N LYS A 314 35.66 -20.08 -9.86
CA LYS A 314 35.81 -20.69 -8.54
C LYS A 314 34.59 -20.35 -7.68
N PRO A 315 34.06 -21.26 -6.87
CA PRO A 315 32.97 -20.92 -5.95
C PRO A 315 33.48 -20.07 -4.76
N PRO A 316 32.59 -19.26 -4.15
CA PRO A 316 31.28 -18.89 -4.65
C PRO A 316 31.37 -17.87 -5.80
N SER A 317 30.62 -18.09 -6.89
CA SER A 317 30.55 -17.12 -8.00
C SER A 317 29.26 -17.17 -8.82
N LEU A 318 28.88 -16.02 -9.37
CA LEU A 318 27.80 -15.87 -10.34
C LEU A 318 28.29 -16.34 -11.72
N VAL A 319 27.70 -17.41 -12.27
CA VAL A 319 28.04 -17.96 -13.58
C VAL A 319 27.17 -17.36 -14.68
N TYR A 320 25.89 -17.11 -14.40
CA TYR A 320 24.98 -16.46 -15.34
C TYR A 320 23.96 -15.58 -14.60
N GLN A 321 23.74 -14.37 -15.12
CA GLN A 321 22.77 -13.44 -14.60
C GLN A 321 21.50 -13.42 -15.47
N GLU A 322 20.36 -13.46 -14.79
CA GLU A 322 18.99 -13.18 -15.26
C GLU A 322 18.94 -12.03 -16.27
N SER A 323 18.24 -12.13 -17.40
CA SER A 323 18.11 -10.99 -18.34
C SER A 323 17.50 -9.76 -17.65
N GLU A 324 18.04 -8.57 -17.94
CA GLU A 324 17.49 -7.27 -17.53
C GLU A 324 16.03 -7.10 -17.96
N LEU A 325 15.26 -6.30 -17.22
CA LEU A 325 13.81 -6.14 -17.42
C LEU A 325 13.37 -5.93 -18.89
N PRO A 326 13.99 -5.04 -19.71
CA PRO A 326 13.62 -4.88 -21.11
C PRO A 326 13.74 -6.16 -21.95
N LEU A 327 14.80 -6.94 -21.73
CA LEU A 327 15.02 -8.21 -22.43
C LEU A 327 14.09 -9.30 -21.90
N ARG A 328 13.88 -9.35 -20.59
CA ARG A 328 12.97 -10.28 -19.91
C ARG A 328 11.55 -10.12 -20.45
N VAL A 329 11.03 -8.89 -20.45
CA VAL A 329 9.71 -8.55 -20.99
C VAL A 329 9.62 -8.79 -22.50
N THR A 330 10.65 -8.44 -23.29
CA THR A 330 10.64 -8.73 -24.74
C THR A 330 10.59 -10.23 -25.03
N ARG A 331 11.34 -11.06 -24.28
CA ARG A 331 11.27 -12.52 -24.39
C ARG A 331 9.88 -13.04 -24.03
N ASP A 332 9.36 -12.60 -22.89
CA ASP A 332 8.22 -13.23 -22.22
C ASP A 332 6.86 -12.72 -22.71
N LEU A 333 6.77 -11.45 -23.13
CA LEU A 333 5.49 -10.76 -23.39
C LEU A 333 5.29 -10.28 -24.84
N PHE A 334 6.34 -9.85 -25.56
CA PHE A 334 6.26 -9.20 -26.89
C PHE A 334 5.95 -10.20 -28.02
N THR A 335 4.73 -10.72 -28.06
CA THR A 335 4.24 -11.68 -29.06
C THR A 335 3.84 -11.00 -30.40
N GLY A 336 3.43 -11.79 -31.40
CA GLY A 336 3.17 -11.29 -32.77
C GLY A 336 2.01 -10.30 -32.90
N ASP A 337 1.13 -10.26 -31.90
CA ASP A 337 -0.01 -9.37 -31.71
C ASP A 337 0.36 -7.91 -31.35
N PHE A 338 1.60 -7.65 -30.92
CA PHE A 338 2.07 -6.28 -30.71
C PHE A 338 2.30 -5.58 -32.05
N GLU A 339 1.87 -4.33 -32.17
CA GLU A 339 2.14 -3.50 -33.36
C GLU A 339 3.62 -3.06 -33.39
N ARG A 340 4.10 -2.50 -32.27
CA ARG A 340 5.44 -1.95 -32.12
C ARG A 340 5.97 -2.03 -30.68
N ALA A 341 7.29 -1.97 -30.56
CA ALA A 341 8.01 -1.70 -29.31
C ALA A 341 8.82 -0.41 -29.44
N LEU A 342 8.57 0.57 -28.58
CA LEU A 342 9.30 1.84 -28.51
C LEU A 342 10.32 1.77 -27.37
N ILE A 343 11.56 2.14 -27.67
CA ILE A 343 12.69 2.11 -26.72
C ILE A 343 13.47 3.43 -26.82
N ASP A 344 13.66 4.14 -25.72
CA ASP A 344 14.39 5.43 -25.71
C ASP A 344 15.93 5.25 -25.73
N ASP A 345 16.47 4.44 -24.84
CA ASP A 345 17.90 4.16 -24.74
C ASP A 345 18.44 3.33 -25.92
N ASP A 346 19.60 3.76 -26.41
CA ASP A 346 20.35 3.11 -27.48
C ASP A 346 20.94 1.75 -27.06
N THR A 347 21.31 1.58 -25.78
CA THR A 347 21.90 0.34 -25.27
C THR A 347 20.84 -0.75 -25.13
N ALA A 348 19.71 -0.43 -24.51
CA ALA A 348 18.51 -1.27 -24.44
C ALA A 348 18.01 -1.63 -25.85
N TYR A 349 17.89 -0.66 -26.76
CA TYR A 349 17.50 -0.90 -28.15
C TYR A 349 18.45 -1.87 -28.87
N LYS A 350 19.77 -1.64 -28.80
CA LYS A 350 20.78 -2.53 -29.40
C LYS A 350 20.74 -3.94 -28.81
N ARG A 351 20.52 -4.07 -27.49
CA ARG A 351 20.38 -5.36 -26.79
C ARG A 351 19.13 -6.12 -27.26
N VAL A 352 17.97 -5.47 -27.27
CA VAL A 352 16.69 -6.05 -27.71
C VAL A 352 16.74 -6.49 -29.18
N VAL A 353 17.20 -5.62 -30.08
CA VAL A 353 17.39 -5.95 -31.51
C VAL A 353 18.42 -7.07 -31.68
N GLY A 354 19.52 -7.06 -30.91
CA GLY A 354 20.54 -8.10 -30.93
C GLY A 354 20.10 -9.47 -30.40
N TYR A 355 19.04 -9.51 -29.58
CA TYR A 355 18.36 -10.73 -29.16
C TYR A 355 17.36 -11.22 -30.23
N LEU A 356 16.44 -10.36 -30.67
CA LEU A 356 15.41 -10.74 -31.66
C LEU A 356 16.00 -11.17 -33.00
N LYS A 357 17.14 -10.59 -33.44
CA LYS A 357 17.87 -11.06 -34.63
C LYS A 357 18.36 -12.51 -34.55
N LYS A 358 18.40 -13.12 -33.36
CA LYS A 358 18.81 -14.52 -33.14
C LYS A 358 17.62 -15.46 -33.01
N THR A 359 16.49 -15.00 -32.46
CA THR A 359 15.33 -15.84 -32.12
C THR A 359 14.13 -15.63 -33.06
N SER A 360 13.78 -14.38 -33.39
CA SER A 360 12.62 -14.02 -34.23
C SER A 360 12.92 -12.81 -35.12
N PRO A 361 13.64 -12.97 -36.25
CA PRO A 361 14.07 -11.85 -37.10
C PRO A 361 12.90 -10.99 -37.61
N HIS A 362 11.74 -11.59 -37.88
CA HIS A 362 10.53 -10.90 -38.32
C HIS A 362 9.96 -9.89 -37.29
N MET A 363 10.32 -10.01 -36.00
CA MET A 363 9.91 -9.05 -34.97
C MET A 363 10.82 -7.83 -34.88
N VAL A 364 11.97 -7.82 -35.57
CA VAL A 364 12.97 -6.74 -35.46
C VAL A 364 12.45 -5.43 -36.04
N GLU A 365 11.68 -5.49 -37.14
CA GLU A 365 11.11 -4.31 -37.80
C GLU A 365 10.06 -3.58 -36.94
N LYS A 366 9.45 -4.31 -35.98
CA LYS A 366 8.51 -3.75 -34.99
C LYS A 366 9.21 -3.00 -33.85
N VAL A 367 10.53 -3.12 -33.70
CA VAL A 367 11.28 -2.42 -32.63
C VAL A 367 11.82 -1.10 -33.15
N ILE A 368 11.31 0.00 -32.60
CA ILE A 368 11.59 1.37 -33.04
C ILE A 368 12.32 2.10 -31.91
N ARG A 369 13.49 2.68 -32.23
CA ARG A 369 14.17 3.57 -31.28
C ARG A 369 13.47 4.93 -31.26
N TYR A 370 12.91 5.28 -30.10
CA TYR A 370 12.31 6.57 -29.83
C TYR A 370 13.39 7.66 -29.70
N LYS A 371 13.13 8.86 -30.23
CA LYS A 371 14.12 9.95 -30.39
C LYS A 371 13.51 11.35 -30.25
N GLU A 372 12.29 11.46 -29.74
CA GLU A 372 11.62 12.74 -29.57
C GLU A 372 12.16 13.50 -28.35
N LYS A 373 11.80 14.78 -28.20
CA LYS A 373 12.27 15.62 -27.09
C LYS A 373 11.54 15.33 -25.79
N THR A 374 10.26 14.97 -25.86
CA THR A 374 9.42 14.60 -24.72
C THR A 374 9.75 13.17 -24.28
N PRO A 375 9.96 12.87 -22.99
CA PRO A 375 10.17 11.51 -22.48
C PRO A 375 9.07 10.54 -22.94
N LEU A 376 9.45 9.29 -23.25
CA LEU A 376 8.55 8.27 -23.79
C LEU A 376 7.34 7.98 -22.88
N PHE A 377 7.55 8.02 -21.56
CA PHE A 377 6.49 7.74 -20.58
C PHE A 377 5.62 8.97 -20.28
N GLU A 378 6.07 10.18 -20.66
CA GLU A 378 5.28 11.41 -20.57
C GLU A 378 4.37 11.56 -21.81
N SER A 379 4.91 11.36 -23.01
CA SER A 379 4.14 11.48 -24.27
C SER A 379 3.02 10.45 -24.42
N PHE A 380 3.17 9.26 -23.81
CA PHE A 380 2.13 8.21 -23.75
C PHE A 380 1.35 8.21 -22.42
N GLY A 381 1.51 9.21 -21.55
CA GLY A 381 0.77 9.34 -20.28
C GLY A 381 1.07 8.28 -19.20
N VAL A 382 2.04 7.40 -19.43
CA VAL A 382 2.41 6.29 -18.54
C VAL A 382 2.82 6.79 -17.16
N ASP A 383 3.56 7.89 -17.06
CA ASP A 383 4.00 8.47 -15.79
C ASP A 383 2.82 8.95 -14.91
N ALA A 384 1.66 9.23 -15.49
CA ALA A 384 0.44 9.54 -14.73
C ALA A 384 -0.25 8.27 -14.23
N GLU A 385 -0.37 7.24 -15.06
CA GLU A 385 -0.92 5.93 -14.66
C GLU A 385 -0.05 5.26 -13.57
N ILE A 386 1.29 5.33 -13.67
CA ILE A 386 2.21 4.86 -12.62
C ILE A 386 1.95 5.57 -11.29
N LYS A 387 1.81 6.90 -11.30
CA LYS A 387 1.49 7.66 -10.07
C LYS A 387 0.12 7.26 -9.51
N SER A 388 -0.87 7.04 -10.37
CA SER A 388 -2.23 6.61 -9.96
C SER A 388 -2.26 5.20 -9.32
N THR A 389 -1.23 4.37 -9.49
CA THR A 389 -1.12 3.09 -8.75
C THR A 389 -0.98 3.26 -7.24
N LEU A 390 -0.54 4.44 -6.78
CA LEU A 390 -0.37 4.76 -5.37
C LEU A 390 -1.65 5.31 -4.73
N ASP A 391 -2.60 5.80 -5.54
CA ASP A 391 -3.87 6.33 -5.05
C ASP A 391 -4.76 5.24 -4.44
N ARG A 392 -5.36 5.55 -3.29
CA ARG A 392 -6.36 4.70 -2.64
C ARG A 392 -7.68 4.62 -3.43
N ARG A 393 -7.97 5.61 -4.28
CA ARG A 393 -9.24 5.73 -5.02
C ARG A 393 -9.00 5.80 -6.53
N VAL A 394 -9.72 4.98 -7.29
CA VAL A 394 -9.75 5.03 -8.77
C VAL A 394 -11.17 5.40 -9.20
N ASN A 395 -11.35 6.38 -10.09
CA ASN A 395 -12.69 6.76 -10.57
C ASN A 395 -13.12 5.89 -11.76
N LEU A 396 -14.41 5.55 -11.84
CA LEU A 396 -15.01 4.84 -12.96
C LEU A 396 -15.62 5.83 -13.97
N PRO A 397 -15.53 5.61 -15.29
CA PRO A 397 -16.08 6.49 -16.34
C PRO A 397 -17.53 6.97 -16.13
N SER A 398 -18.41 6.13 -15.60
CA SER A 398 -19.82 6.45 -15.31
C SER A 398 -20.03 7.35 -14.07
N GLY A 399 -18.97 7.65 -13.29
CA GLY A 399 -19.03 8.49 -12.09
C GLY A 399 -19.09 7.73 -10.76
N GLY A 400 -18.92 6.41 -10.80
CA GLY A 400 -18.58 5.58 -9.65
C GLY A 400 -17.09 5.67 -9.28
N TYR A 401 -16.66 4.89 -8.29
CA TYR A 401 -15.24 4.76 -7.94
C TYR A 401 -14.95 3.43 -7.23
N LEU A 402 -13.69 3.02 -7.26
CA LEU A 402 -13.11 1.90 -6.53
C LEU A 402 -12.27 2.44 -5.37
N ILE A 403 -12.25 1.73 -4.25
CA ILE A 403 -11.34 1.95 -3.12
C ILE A 403 -10.45 0.72 -2.95
N PHE A 404 -9.14 0.91 -2.89
CA PHE A 404 -8.14 -0.15 -2.72
C PHE A 404 -7.50 -0.06 -1.32
N ASP A 405 -7.80 -1.03 -0.46
CA ASP A 405 -7.24 -1.13 0.88
C ASP A 405 -6.32 -2.37 1.02
N TYR A 406 -5.12 -2.14 1.55
CA TYR A 406 -4.07 -3.15 1.66
C TYR A 406 -3.94 -3.60 3.13
N ALA A 407 -4.49 -4.76 3.48
CA ALA A 407 -4.26 -5.39 4.77
C ALA A 407 -3.01 -6.31 4.73
N GLU A 408 -2.59 -6.84 5.89
CA GLU A 408 -1.36 -7.68 5.98
C GLU A 408 -1.45 -8.98 5.16
N ALA A 409 -2.63 -9.59 5.07
CA ALA A 409 -2.82 -10.91 4.46
C ALA A 409 -3.67 -10.91 3.17
N PHE A 410 -4.37 -9.82 2.86
CA PHE A 410 -5.25 -9.70 1.70
C PHE A 410 -5.44 -8.25 1.26
N THR A 411 -5.80 -8.04 -0.01
CA THR A 411 -6.22 -6.73 -0.55
C THR A 411 -7.74 -6.69 -0.64
N VAL A 412 -8.36 -5.61 -0.19
CA VAL A 412 -9.80 -5.34 -0.31
C VAL A 412 -10.03 -4.30 -1.40
N ILE A 413 -11.05 -4.53 -2.23
CA ILE A 413 -11.46 -3.63 -3.31
C ILE A 413 -12.96 -3.33 -3.19
N ASP A 414 -13.31 -2.13 -2.74
CA ASP A 414 -14.70 -1.68 -2.51
C ASP A 414 -15.24 -0.90 -3.73
N VAL A 415 -16.41 -1.28 -4.23
CA VAL A 415 -17.05 -0.71 -5.44
C VAL A 415 -18.17 0.25 -5.06
N ASN A 416 -18.06 1.53 -5.44
CA ASN A 416 -19.04 2.57 -5.15
C ASN A 416 -19.69 3.13 -6.43
N THR A 417 -20.99 3.45 -6.38
CA THR A 417 -21.72 4.16 -7.46
C THR A 417 -21.45 5.66 -7.49
N GLY A 418 -21.05 6.29 -6.37
CA GLY A 418 -20.66 7.71 -6.35
C GLY A 418 -21.75 8.66 -6.88
N ARG A 419 -21.50 9.30 -8.04
CA ARG A 419 -22.48 10.16 -8.72
C ARG A 419 -23.40 9.40 -9.68
N PHE A 420 -23.11 8.13 -9.97
CA PHE A 420 -23.86 7.28 -10.89
C PHE A 420 -25.13 6.70 -10.24
N VAL A 421 -26.07 7.59 -9.91
CA VAL A 421 -27.40 7.25 -9.40
C VAL A 421 -28.47 7.78 -10.36
N GLY A 422 -29.17 6.85 -11.02
CA GLY A 422 -30.16 7.18 -12.06
C GLY A 422 -31.31 8.08 -11.59
N SER A 423 -31.91 8.80 -12.54
CA SER A 423 -32.96 9.80 -12.29
C SER A 423 -34.09 9.29 -11.38
N ARG A 424 -34.26 9.96 -10.23
CA ARG A 424 -35.23 9.60 -9.18
C ARG A 424 -36.68 9.84 -9.64
N SER A 425 -37.31 8.80 -10.19
CA SER A 425 -38.75 8.72 -10.42
C SER A 425 -39.31 7.40 -9.90
N LYS A 426 -40.61 7.31 -9.58
CA LYS A 426 -41.22 6.19 -8.83
C LYS A 426 -41.13 4.79 -9.48
N SER A 427 -40.69 4.69 -10.73
CA SER A 427 -40.29 3.42 -11.38
C SER A 427 -38.81 3.05 -11.13
N SER A 428 -38.22 3.51 -10.03
CA SER A 428 -36.76 3.52 -9.84
C SER A 428 -36.14 2.16 -9.51
N GLY A 429 -36.90 1.18 -9.01
CA GLY A 429 -36.35 -0.10 -8.54
C GLY A 429 -35.53 -0.84 -9.60
N ALA A 430 -36.16 -1.19 -10.73
CA ALA A 430 -35.47 -1.85 -11.85
C ALA A 430 -34.32 -0.99 -12.39
N ARG A 431 -34.57 0.31 -12.63
CA ARG A 431 -33.54 1.24 -13.13
C ARG A 431 -32.33 1.37 -12.20
N LEU A 432 -32.50 1.18 -10.90
CA LEU A 432 -31.41 1.19 -9.92
C LEU A 432 -30.62 -0.12 -9.99
N GLU A 433 -31.27 -1.28 -10.05
CA GLU A 433 -30.61 -2.57 -10.31
C GLU A 433 -29.85 -2.57 -11.64
N ASP A 434 -30.41 -2.00 -12.72
CA ASP A 434 -29.74 -1.83 -14.01
C ASP A 434 -28.49 -0.94 -13.88
N THR A 435 -28.59 0.15 -13.10
CA THR A 435 -27.49 1.08 -12.83
C THR A 435 -26.38 0.41 -12.00
N ILE A 436 -26.75 -0.33 -10.95
CA ILE A 436 -25.82 -1.11 -10.10
C ILE A 436 -25.11 -2.17 -10.94
N THR A 437 -25.86 -2.96 -11.72
CA THR A 437 -25.29 -4.02 -12.56
C THR A 437 -24.33 -3.44 -13.60
N LYS A 438 -24.68 -2.31 -14.24
CA LYS A 438 -23.76 -1.60 -15.13
C LYS A 438 -22.51 -1.08 -14.40
N ASN A 439 -22.67 -0.49 -13.21
CA ASN A 439 -21.53 -0.01 -12.41
C ASN A 439 -20.59 -1.16 -12.02
N ASN A 440 -21.14 -2.33 -11.65
CA ASN A 440 -20.36 -3.51 -11.30
C ASN A 440 -19.66 -4.14 -12.52
N LEU A 441 -20.29 -4.14 -13.71
CA LEU A 441 -19.66 -4.57 -14.97
C LEU A 441 -18.55 -3.63 -15.45
N GLU A 442 -18.67 -2.32 -15.16
CA GLU A 442 -17.63 -1.33 -15.41
C GLU A 442 -16.47 -1.46 -14.40
N ALA A 443 -16.82 -1.66 -13.13
CA ALA A 443 -15.89 -1.96 -12.05
C ALA A 443 -15.06 -3.22 -12.34
N VAL A 444 -15.66 -4.32 -12.81
CA VAL A 444 -14.94 -5.54 -13.21
C VAL A 444 -13.75 -5.24 -14.13
N LYS A 445 -13.97 -4.42 -15.17
CA LYS A 445 -12.92 -4.11 -16.15
C LYS A 445 -11.78 -3.30 -15.54
N GLU A 446 -12.12 -2.26 -14.79
CA GLU A 446 -11.10 -1.41 -14.15
C GLU A 446 -10.41 -2.13 -12.99
N VAL A 447 -11.10 -3.02 -12.25
CA VAL A 447 -10.48 -3.88 -11.23
C VAL A 447 -9.46 -4.81 -11.86
N VAL A 448 -9.79 -5.54 -12.93
CA VAL A 448 -8.82 -6.44 -13.60
C VAL A 448 -7.64 -5.65 -14.20
N ARG A 449 -7.89 -4.46 -14.76
CA ARG A 449 -6.80 -3.55 -15.19
C ARG A 449 -5.92 -3.13 -14.02
N GLN A 450 -6.49 -2.72 -12.89
CA GLN A 450 -5.73 -2.29 -11.71
C GLN A 450 -4.98 -3.46 -11.04
N LEU A 451 -5.51 -4.69 -11.05
CA LEU A 451 -4.80 -5.88 -10.58
C LEU A 451 -3.52 -6.14 -11.40
N ARG A 452 -3.56 -5.92 -12.72
CA ARG A 452 -2.42 -6.01 -13.63
C ARG A 452 -1.46 -4.81 -13.48
N LEU A 453 -1.98 -3.58 -13.55
CA LEU A 453 -1.22 -2.32 -13.47
C LEU A 453 -0.48 -2.15 -12.14
N ARG A 454 -1.08 -2.58 -11.02
CA ARG A 454 -0.50 -2.50 -9.67
C ARG A 454 0.24 -3.78 -9.24
N ASP A 455 0.31 -4.79 -10.12
CA ASP A 455 0.71 -6.19 -9.86
C ASP A 455 0.27 -6.75 -8.49
N ILE A 456 -1.02 -6.60 -8.16
CA ILE A 456 -1.57 -7.05 -6.87
C ILE A 456 -1.64 -8.59 -6.88
N GLY A 457 -0.98 -9.22 -5.90
CA GLY A 457 -1.00 -10.66 -5.66
C GLY A 457 -1.51 -11.02 -4.27
N GLY A 458 -1.67 -12.32 -4.03
CA GLY A 458 -2.13 -12.89 -2.77
C GLY A 458 -3.63 -13.19 -2.77
N ILE A 459 -4.26 -13.04 -1.62
CA ILE A 459 -5.73 -13.11 -1.46
C ILE A 459 -6.31 -11.73 -1.77
N ILE A 460 -7.36 -11.69 -2.58
CA ILE A 460 -8.06 -10.47 -2.99
C ILE A 460 -9.55 -10.67 -2.71
N VAL A 461 -10.16 -9.69 -2.07
CA VAL A 461 -11.61 -9.64 -1.81
C VAL A 461 -12.18 -8.43 -2.52
N ILE A 462 -13.17 -8.63 -3.39
CA ILE A 462 -13.86 -7.56 -4.12
C ILE A 462 -15.28 -7.44 -3.55
N ASP A 463 -15.61 -6.29 -2.99
CA ASP A 463 -16.93 -5.97 -2.48
C ASP A 463 -17.75 -5.27 -3.58
N PHE A 464 -18.58 -6.05 -4.28
CA PHE A 464 -19.47 -5.55 -5.32
C PHE A 464 -20.79 -5.10 -4.72
N ILE A 465 -21.32 -3.97 -5.20
CA ILE A 465 -22.59 -3.40 -4.75
C ILE A 465 -23.70 -4.46 -4.88
N ASP A 466 -24.45 -4.65 -3.78
CA ASP A 466 -25.57 -5.58 -3.66
C ASP A 466 -26.51 -5.57 -4.88
N MET A 467 -26.75 -6.76 -5.43
CA MET A 467 -27.68 -7.01 -6.54
C MET A 467 -28.74 -8.01 -6.07
N ALA A 468 -30.00 -7.61 -6.04
CA ALA A 468 -31.10 -8.46 -5.58
C ALA A 468 -31.41 -9.61 -6.57
N ASN A 469 -31.11 -9.43 -7.86
CA ASN A 469 -31.32 -10.44 -8.89
C ASN A 469 -30.11 -11.41 -9.00
N PRO A 470 -30.28 -12.73 -8.77
CA PRO A 470 -29.20 -13.71 -8.95
C PRO A 470 -28.62 -13.73 -10.38
N SER A 471 -29.41 -13.41 -11.40
CA SER A 471 -28.94 -13.33 -12.79
C SER A 471 -27.96 -12.18 -13.02
N ASN A 472 -28.11 -11.06 -12.29
CA ASN A 472 -27.19 -9.92 -12.38
C ASN A 472 -25.84 -10.30 -11.74
N ARG A 473 -25.88 -10.98 -10.58
CA ARG A 473 -24.68 -11.54 -9.92
C ARG A 473 -23.92 -12.52 -10.82
N GLN A 474 -24.64 -13.46 -11.45
CA GLN A 474 -24.03 -14.40 -12.41
C GLN A 474 -23.39 -13.67 -13.60
N THR A 475 -24.03 -12.61 -14.11
CA THR A 475 -23.49 -11.81 -15.23
C THR A 475 -22.22 -11.06 -14.85
N VAL A 476 -22.13 -10.55 -13.61
CA VAL A 476 -20.91 -9.90 -13.07
C VAL A 476 -19.81 -10.94 -12.82
N GLU A 477 -20.13 -12.11 -12.27
CA GLU A 477 -19.15 -13.20 -12.09
C GLU A 477 -18.59 -13.68 -13.44
N ASP A 478 -19.46 -13.87 -14.44
CA ASP A 478 -19.05 -14.31 -15.76
C ASP A 478 -18.22 -13.24 -16.50
N ALA A 479 -18.56 -11.95 -16.34
CA ALA A 479 -17.72 -10.86 -16.84
C ALA A 479 -16.34 -10.84 -16.17
N LEU A 480 -16.28 -11.05 -14.84
CA LEU A 480 -15.02 -11.09 -14.10
C LEU A 480 -14.16 -12.29 -14.53
N ARG A 481 -14.76 -13.47 -14.67
CA ARG A 481 -14.05 -14.67 -15.16
C ARG A 481 -13.52 -14.44 -16.58
N ASN A 482 -14.29 -13.81 -17.47
CA ASN A 482 -13.86 -13.50 -18.84
C ASN A 482 -12.70 -12.49 -18.87
N GLU A 483 -12.81 -11.34 -18.20
CA GLU A 483 -11.77 -10.31 -18.26
C GLU A 483 -10.45 -10.80 -17.62
N LEU A 484 -10.54 -11.69 -16.61
CA LEU A 484 -9.37 -12.38 -16.03
C LEU A 484 -8.70 -13.40 -16.97
N GLU A 485 -9.31 -13.81 -18.09
CA GLU A 485 -8.62 -14.60 -19.12
C GLU A 485 -7.54 -13.79 -19.85
N ARG A 486 -7.57 -12.44 -19.76
CA ARG A 486 -6.50 -11.55 -20.24
C ARG A 486 -5.30 -11.47 -19.31
N ASP A 487 -5.43 -11.86 -18.03
CA ASP A 487 -4.32 -11.84 -17.07
C ASP A 487 -3.38 -13.05 -17.29
N ARG A 488 -2.11 -12.76 -17.57
CA ARG A 488 -1.07 -13.77 -17.77
C ARG A 488 -0.68 -14.45 -16.45
N THR A 489 -0.89 -13.79 -15.32
CA THR A 489 -0.67 -14.33 -13.98
C THR A 489 -1.73 -15.38 -13.63
N LYS A 490 -1.37 -16.39 -12.83
CA LYS A 490 -2.32 -17.43 -12.44
C LYS A 490 -3.31 -16.89 -11.42
N THR A 491 -4.58 -16.82 -11.81
CA THR A 491 -5.71 -16.45 -10.96
C THR A 491 -6.58 -17.66 -10.61
N TYR A 492 -7.32 -17.57 -9.51
CA TYR A 492 -8.35 -18.52 -9.12
C TYR A 492 -9.46 -17.78 -8.37
N VAL A 493 -10.68 -17.84 -8.90
CA VAL A 493 -11.85 -17.07 -8.43
C VAL A 493 -12.89 -18.04 -7.88
N VAL A 494 -13.28 -17.84 -6.62
CA VAL A 494 -14.35 -18.58 -5.92
C VAL A 494 -15.72 -18.14 -6.47
N GLU A 495 -16.83 -18.68 -5.99
CA GLU A 495 -18.18 -18.20 -6.27
C GLU A 495 -18.46 -16.89 -5.48
N ILE A 496 -19.40 -16.06 -5.94
CA ILE A 496 -19.86 -14.88 -5.17
C ILE A 496 -20.45 -15.34 -3.83
N SER A 497 -19.92 -14.80 -2.72
CA SER A 497 -20.40 -15.02 -1.36
C SER A 497 -21.87 -14.59 -1.21
N PRO A 498 -22.67 -15.23 -0.32
CA PRO A 498 -23.99 -14.71 0.06
C PRO A 498 -23.98 -13.27 0.61
N LEU A 499 -22.80 -12.73 0.95
CA LEU A 499 -22.56 -11.36 1.40
C LEU A 499 -22.10 -10.41 0.27
N GLY A 500 -22.25 -10.77 -1.01
CA GLY A 500 -21.85 -9.93 -2.16
C GLY A 500 -20.36 -10.00 -2.54
N LEU A 501 -19.49 -10.32 -1.57
CA LEU A 501 -18.05 -10.44 -1.74
C LEU A 501 -17.63 -11.51 -2.77
N VAL A 502 -16.70 -11.17 -3.67
CA VAL A 502 -15.93 -12.14 -4.46
C VAL A 502 -14.59 -12.41 -3.76
N GLU A 503 -14.35 -13.67 -3.43
CA GLU A 503 -13.04 -14.15 -2.98
C GLU A 503 -12.23 -14.66 -4.19
N MET A 504 -11.00 -14.16 -4.37
CA MET A 504 -10.08 -14.69 -5.37
C MET A 504 -8.64 -14.70 -4.88
N THR A 505 -7.79 -15.42 -5.61
CA THR A 505 -6.33 -15.37 -5.45
C THR A 505 -5.66 -15.07 -6.78
N ARG A 506 -4.58 -14.30 -6.72
CA ARG A 506 -3.68 -14.01 -7.85
C ARG A 506 -2.25 -14.33 -7.42
N GLN A 507 -1.51 -15.09 -8.23
CA GLN A 507 -0.14 -15.48 -7.90
C GLN A 507 0.79 -14.25 -7.83
N ASN A 508 1.55 -14.08 -6.74
CA ASN A 508 2.66 -13.13 -6.72
C ASN A 508 3.75 -13.59 -7.71
N VAL A 509 4.17 -12.68 -8.59
CA VAL A 509 5.24 -12.92 -9.59
C VAL A 509 6.39 -11.94 -9.37
N THR A 510 6.08 -10.67 -9.12
CA THR A 510 7.02 -9.55 -8.97
C THR A 510 6.61 -8.66 -7.79
N ASP A 511 7.50 -7.75 -7.39
CA ASP A 511 7.14 -6.63 -6.52
C ASP A 511 6.37 -5.59 -7.35
N GLY A 512 5.12 -5.32 -6.98
CA GLY A 512 4.30 -4.31 -7.67
C GLY A 512 4.78 -2.86 -7.40
N PRO A 513 4.33 -1.86 -8.19
CA PRO A 513 4.78 -0.48 -8.09
C PRO A 513 4.73 0.10 -6.67
N ARG A 514 3.72 -0.27 -5.87
CA ARG A 514 3.60 0.16 -4.46
C ARG A 514 4.80 -0.23 -3.59
N GLU A 515 5.36 -1.43 -3.74
CA GLU A 515 6.46 -1.93 -2.88
C GLU A 515 7.83 -1.40 -3.33
N ILE A 516 7.96 -1.01 -4.60
CA ILE A 516 9.17 -0.41 -5.20
C ILE A 516 9.20 1.12 -4.97
N LEU A 517 8.07 1.80 -5.15
CA LEU A 517 7.98 3.26 -5.09
C LEU A 517 7.78 3.81 -3.66
N THR A 518 7.30 3.00 -2.71
CA THR A 518 7.00 3.45 -1.34
C THR A 518 7.87 2.78 -0.27
N LYS A 519 7.80 3.32 0.95
CA LYS A 519 8.34 2.71 2.17
C LYS A 519 7.30 2.81 3.28
N LYS A 520 7.31 1.86 4.21
CA LYS A 520 6.45 1.93 5.41
C LYS A 520 6.67 3.24 6.16
N CYS A 521 5.59 3.84 6.66
CA CYS A 521 5.67 5.07 7.44
C CYS A 521 6.40 4.79 8.77
N SER A 522 7.42 5.57 9.10
CA SER A 522 8.19 5.44 10.35
C SER A 522 7.39 5.76 11.61
N THR A 523 6.29 6.52 11.47
CA THR A 523 5.42 6.94 12.57
C THR A 523 4.32 5.93 12.88
N CYS A 524 3.64 5.39 11.87
CA CYS A 524 2.47 4.52 12.06
C CYS A 524 2.64 3.09 11.51
N GLY A 525 3.85 2.68 11.11
CA GLY A 525 4.14 1.35 10.55
C GLY A 525 3.49 1.02 9.20
N GLY A 526 2.52 1.83 8.76
CA GLY A 526 1.65 1.60 7.61
C GLY A 526 0.16 1.86 7.89
N ASP A 527 -0.24 1.96 9.16
CA ASP A 527 -1.64 1.94 9.61
C ASP A 527 -2.45 3.20 9.24
N GLY A 528 -1.79 4.28 8.82
CA GLY A 528 -2.43 5.56 8.45
C GLY A 528 -2.99 6.37 9.63
N ILE A 529 -2.92 5.84 10.86
CA ILE A 529 -3.41 6.46 12.10
C ILE A 529 -2.22 6.85 12.99
N VAL A 530 -2.31 8.00 13.67
CA VAL A 530 -1.27 8.48 14.59
C VAL A 530 -1.87 8.83 15.96
N VAL A 531 -1.05 8.77 17.01
CA VAL A 531 -1.45 9.16 18.38
C VAL A 531 -1.78 10.66 18.40
N SER A 532 -2.92 11.03 18.99
CA SER A 532 -3.34 12.44 19.04
C SER A 532 -2.40 13.28 19.89
N GLU A 533 -2.22 14.56 19.54
CA GLU A 533 -1.32 15.48 20.25
C GLU A 533 -1.73 15.65 21.74
N ALA A 534 -3.03 15.54 22.04
CA ALA A 534 -3.55 15.53 23.40
C ALA A 534 -3.23 14.23 24.18
N THR A 535 -3.27 13.07 23.50
CA THR A 535 -2.81 11.80 24.10
C THR A 535 -1.31 11.84 24.36
N ALA A 536 -0.54 12.33 23.38
CA ALA A 536 0.90 12.49 23.50
C ALA A 536 1.28 13.41 24.67
N ALA A 537 0.58 14.53 24.87
CA ALA A 537 0.78 15.39 26.03
C ALA A 537 0.54 14.67 27.38
N VAL A 538 -0.49 13.83 27.49
CA VAL A 538 -0.74 13.00 28.68
C VAL A 538 0.36 11.94 28.88
N ASP A 539 0.94 11.40 27.82
CA ASP A 539 2.08 10.48 27.91
C ASP A 539 3.40 11.19 28.24
N LEU A 540 3.60 12.44 27.81
CA LEU A 540 4.68 13.29 28.28
C LEU A 540 4.51 13.61 29.79
N GLU A 541 3.31 13.94 30.27
CA GLU A 541 3.01 14.11 31.70
C GLU A 541 3.37 12.85 32.52
N ARG A 542 3.03 11.66 32.00
CA ARG A 542 3.41 10.37 32.60
C ARG A 542 4.94 10.19 32.63
N LYS A 543 5.65 10.52 31.55
CA LYS A 543 7.14 10.50 31.49
C LYS A 543 7.76 11.47 32.50
N LEU A 544 7.23 12.69 32.65
CA LEU A 544 7.69 13.67 33.65
C LEU A 544 7.53 13.13 35.09
N ARG A 545 6.36 12.57 35.42
CA ARG A 545 6.13 11.96 36.74
C ARG A 545 7.03 10.75 37.00
N ALA A 546 7.23 9.90 36.00
CA ALA A 546 8.13 8.74 36.10
C ALA A 546 9.59 9.17 36.33
N LEU A 547 10.07 10.19 35.60
CA LEU A 547 11.41 10.75 35.77
C LEU A 547 11.63 11.35 37.17
N ALA A 548 10.65 12.11 37.67
CA ALA A 548 10.68 12.68 39.02
C ALA A 548 10.74 11.61 40.12
N ALA A 549 10.01 10.50 39.94
CA ALA A 549 10.01 9.36 40.86
C ALA A 549 11.31 8.55 40.79
N ALA A 550 11.85 8.31 39.58
CA ALA A 550 13.07 7.55 39.35
C ALA A 550 14.34 8.27 39.87
N LYS A 551 14.36 9.61 39.84
CA LYS A 551 15.50 10.42 40.29
C LYS A 551 15.13 11.34 41.47
N PRO A 552 14.90 10.79 42.68
CA PRO A 552 14.37 11.55 43.81
C PRO A 552 15.35 12.55 44.47
N ARG A 553 16.63 12.57 44.04
CA ARG A 553 17.64 13.56 44.48
C ARG A 553 17.77 14.77 43.56
N THR A 554 17.37 14.64 42.30
CA THR A 554 17.34 15.77 41.34
C THR A 554 16.23 16.74 41.73
N LYS A 555 16.46 18.06 41.60
CA LYS A 555 15.44 19.09 41.85
C LYS A 555 14.81 19.65 40.56
N ALA A 556 15.61 19.77 39.50
CA ALA A 556 15.19 20.33 38.22
C ALA A 556 15.75 19.52 37.02
N PHE A 557 15.02 19.52 35.91
CA PHE A 557 15.40 18.88 34.64
C PHE A 557 15.15 19.84 33.45
N ARG A 558 16.04 19.88 32.45
CA ARG A 558 15.74 20.42 31.11
C ARG A 558 15.45 19.27 30.15
N ILE A 559 14.36 19.37 29.39
CA ILE A 559 13.80 18.28 28.59
C ILE A 559 13.30 18.82 27.24
N GLU A 560 13.83 18.28 26.15
CA GLU A 560 13.38 18.56 24.79
C GLU A 560 12.13 17.73 24.47
N VAL A 561 11.08 18.40 23.96
CA VAL A 561 9.80 17.78 23.56
C VAL A 561 9.25 18.41 22.27
N SER A 562 8.42 17.66 21.54
CA SER A 562 7.73 18.20 20.36
C SER A 562 6.80 19.36 20.73
N ALA A 563 6.97 20.50 20.06
CA ALA A 563 6.33 21.77 20.45
C ALA A 563 4.80 21.70 20.58
N ARG A 564 4.13 20.91 19.73
CA ARG A 564 2.66 20.75 19.77
C ARG A 564 2.18 20.04 21.03
N ALA A 565 2.76 18.87 21.31
CA ALA A 565 2.43 18.09 22.51
C ALA A 565 2.89 18.83 23.78
N GLY A 566 4.04 19.52 23.72
CA GLY A 566 4.55 20.38 24.78
C GLY A 566 3.64 21.58 25.08
N SER A 567 3.10 22.27 24.08
CA SER A 567 2.10 23.35 24.26
C SER A 567 0.87 22.85 25.04
N ILE A 568 0.32 21.69 24.65
CA ILE A 568 -0.86 21.09 25.31
C ILE A 568 -0.51 20.63 26.74
N LEU A 569 0.71 20.15 26.97
CA LEU A 569 1.23 19.75 28.29
C LEU A 569 1.44 20.94 29.23
N ILE A 570 1.92 22.08 28.71
CA ILE A 570 2.13 23.33 29.47
C ILE A 570 0.78 23.99 29.78
N GLY A 571 -0.10 24.02 28.78
CA GLY A 571 -1.44 24.60 28.86
C GLY A 571 -1.45 26.14 28.94
N PRO A 572 -2.65 26.76 28.91
CA PRO A 572 -2.79 28.20 28.95
C PRO A 572 -2.12 28.79 30.20
N GLY A 573 -1.18 29.72 30.00
CA GLY A 573 -0.47 30.41 31.07
C GLY A 573 0.38 29.48 31.96
N ALA A 574 0.87 28.35 31.42
CA ALA A 574 1.61 27.28 32.11
C ALA A 574 0.84 26.50 33.20
N SER A 575 -0.46 26.76 33.34
CA SER A 575 -1.30 26.23 34.42
C SER A 575 -1.36 24.70 34.55
N ARG A 576 -1.02 23.92 33.51
CA ARG A 576 -0.90 22.46 33.60
C ARG A 576 0.49 22.01 34.04
N LEU A 577 1.55 22.66 33.54
CA LEU A 577 2.92 22.37 33.97
C LEU A 577 3.06 22.58 35.48
N ASP A 578 2.55 23.70 35.99
CA ASP A 578 2.64 24.05 37.41
C ASP A 578 1.90 23.03 38.32
N GLN A 579 0.81 22.42 37.84
CA GLN A 579 0.13 21.31 38.55
C GLN A 579 0.98 20.04 38.57
N ILE A 580 1.65 19.72 37.46
CA ILE A 580 2.55 18.57 37.37
C ILE A 580 3.75 18.77 38.31
N GLU A 581 4.33 19.97 38.34
CA GLU A 581 5.41 20.34 39.26
C GLU A 581 4.99 20.31 40.75
N ALA A 582 3.84 20.89 41.09
CA ALA A 582 3.30 20.85 42.44
C ALA A 582 3.08 19.40 42.93
N SER A 583 2.59 18.52 42.04
CA SER A 583 2.39 17.11 42.36
C SER A 583 3.70 16.31 42.50
N THR A 584 4.74 16.66 41.73
CA THR A 584 6.03 15.94 41.71
C THR A 584 7.08 16.51 42.64
N LYS A 585 6.94 17.78 43.06
CA LYS A 585 7.94 18.57 43.79
C LYS A 585 9.27 18.67 43.01
N ARG A 586 9.18 18.83 41.69
CA ARG A 586 10.29 19.04 40.75
C ARG A 586 10.00 20.23 39.85
N ARG A 587 11.06 20.85 39.31
CA ARG A 587 10.96 21.81 38.21
C ARG A 587 11.30 21.12 36.88
N PHE A 588 10.54 21.41 35.84
CA PHE A 588 10.77 20.98 34.47
C PHE A 588 10.90 22.22 33.58
N LEU A 589 11.96 22.23 32.77
CA LEU A 589 12.23 23.25 31.77
C LEU A 589 12.05 22.55 30.42
N LEU A 590 10.94 22.84 29.76
CA LEU A 590 10.57 22.18 28.52
C LEU A 590 11.06 23.02 27.34
N GLU A 591 12.04 22.50 26.62
CA GLU A 591 12.49 23.05 25.35
C GLU A 591 11.54 22.55 24.26
N LEU A 592 10.75 23.46 23.69
CA LEU A 592 9.77 23.16 22.65
C LEU A 592 10.43 23.24 21.28
N LYS A 593 10.34 22.15 20.51
CA LYS A 593 11.03 22.08 19.21
C LYS A 593 10.14 21.51 18.10
N ASP A 594 10.25 22.16 16.94
CA ASP A 594 9.43 21.86 15.76
C ASP A 594 10.00 20.71 14.94
N GLY A 595 9.14 20.10 14.12
CA GLY A 595 9.50 18.93 13.29
C GLY A 595 9.71 17.62 14.06
N LEU A 596 9.75 17.65 15.40
CA LEU A 596 9.86 16.46 16.24
C LEU A 596 8.56 15.66 16.31
N HIS A 597 8.70 14.35 16.38
CA HIS A 597 7.60 13.40 16.56
C HIS A 597 6.88 13.61 17.91
N SER A 598 5.57 13.39 17.97
CA SER A 598 4.73 13.81 19.11
C SER A 598 5.09 13.12 20.44
N ASP A 599 5.69 11.93 20.41
CA ASP A 599 6.14 11.20 21.59
C ASP A 599 7.55 11.57 22.06
N HIS A 600 8.27 12.45 21.33
CA HIS A 600 9.67 12.78 21.60
C HIS A 600 9.86 13.35 23.01
N PHE A 601 10.86 12.80 23.71
CA PHE A 601 11.19 13.15 25.09
C PHE A 601 12.67 12.86 25.33
N ALA A 602 13.50 13.89 25.33
CA ALA A 602 14.94 13.77 25.62
C ALA A 602 15.31 14.65 26.81
N VAL A 603 15.85 14.05 27.88
CA VAL A 603 16.36 14.79 29.04
C VAL A 603 17.76 15.32 28.67
N LEU A 604 17.89 16.64 28.56
CA LEU A 604 19.13 17.30 28.16
C LEU A 604 20.07 17.50 29.35
N GLU A 605 19.53 18.05 30.45
CA GLU A 605 20.30 18.39 31.66
C GLU A 605 19.49 18.10 32.92
N GLU A 606 20.18 17.83 34.04
CA GLU A 606 19.55 17.61 35.34
C GLU A 606 20.39 18.14 36.50
N GLY A 607 19.74 18.66 37.55
CA GLY A 607 20.44 19.21 38.71
C GLY A 607 19.60 20.04 39.67
N THR A 608 20.12 21.21 40.06
CA THR A 608 19.45 22.22 40.87
C THR A 608 18.84 23.31 39.99
N LEU A 609 17.76 23.96 40.46
CA LEU A 609 17.06 25.00 39.72
C LEU A 609 18.01 26.15 39.32
N GLU A 610 18.83 26.63 40.26
CA GLU A 610 19.83 27.69 40.06
C GLU A 610 20.81 27.43 38.90
N LYS A 611 21.08 26.16 38.55
CA LYS A 611 21.99 25.79 37.46
C LYS A 611 21.30 25.68 36.10
N LEU A 612 20.00 25.40 36.09
CA LEU A 612 19.22 25.17 34.88
C LEU A 612 18.29 26.33 34.51
N ALA A 613 18.00 27.25 35.44
CA ALA A 613 17.07 28.35 35.23
C ALA A 613 17.43 29.17 33.97
N PRO A 614 16.43 29.50 33.13
CA PRO A 614 16.66 30.24 31.89
C PRO A 614 17.14 31.65 32.22
N LYS A 615 18.26 32.08 31.61
CA LYS A 615 18.79 33.44 31.73
C LYS A 615 18.05 34.37 30.77
N GLY A 616 16.77 34.59 31.04
CA GLY A 616 15.88 35.45 30.24
C GLY A 616 15.86 36.91 30.70
N PRO A 617 15.30 37.82 29.89
CA PRO A 617 15.09 39.23 30.25
C PRO A 617 13.91 39.47 31.23
N VAL A 618 13.19 38.42 31.63
CA VAL A 618 11.98 38.49 32.46
C VAL A 618 12.02 37.44 33.56
N GLU A 619 11.57 37.80 34.76
CA GLU A 619 11.46 36.89 35.92
C GLU A 619 10.04 36.33 36.09
N GLU A 620 9.91 35.16 36.72
CA GLU A 620 8.61 34.57 37.08
C GLU A 620 7.91 35.43 38.14
N GLY A 621 6.66 35.82 37.87
CA GLY A 621 5.87 36.73 38.70
C GLY A 621 5.86 38.19 38.23
N ALA A 622 6.69 38.56 37.26
CA ALA A 622 6.72 39.93 36.72
C ALA A 622 5.38 40.33 36.08
N GLU A 623 4.95 41.58 36.31
CA GLU A 623 3.79 42.19 35.65
C GLU A 623 4.28 43.12 34.54
N LEU A 624 3.82 42.87 33.32
CA LEU A 624 4.32 43.53 32.11
C LEU A 624 3.17 44.04 31.26
N GLU A 625 3.38 45.23 30.69
CA GLU A 625 2.55 45.79 29.64
C GLU A 625 3.03 45.25 28.29
N LEU A 626 2.19 44.44 27.62
CA LEU A 626 2.58 43.64 26.46
C LEU A 626 1.71 43.97 25.25
N LYS A 627 2.34 44.44 24.16
CA LYS A 627 1.67 44.58 22.87
C LYS A 627 1.59 43.23 22.16
N LEU A 628 0.37 42.75 21.95
CA LEU A 628 0.08 41.48 21.30
C LEU A 628 0.24 41.62 19.78
N VAL A 629 1.10 40.79 19.18
CA VAL A 629 1.50 40.92 17.77
C VAL A 629 0.78 39.90 16.88
N GLU A 630 0.61 38.68 17.36
CA GLU A 630 0.10 37.54 16.58
C GLU A 630 -0.66 36.54 17.45
N VAL A 631 -1.44 35.62 16.84
CA VAL A 631 -2.14 34.54 17.56
C VAL A 631 -1.14 33.42 17.89
N GLY A 632 -1.36 32.70 19.01
CA GLY A 632 -0.53 31.58 19.42
C GLY A 632 -0.50 30.44 18.39
N LEU A 633 0.70 30.08 17.91
CA LEU A 633 0.91 29.04 16.90
C LEU A 633 0.37 27.65 17.33
N TYR A 634 0.40 27.37 18.64
CA TYR A 634 -0.03 26.10 19.24
C TYR A 634 -1.16 26.22 20.28
N ASP A 635 -1.71 27.41 20.47
CA ASP A 635 -3.00 27.64 21.16
C ASP A 635 -3.73 28.80 20.45
N PRO A 636 -4.78 28.52 19.66
CA PRO A 636 -5.51 29.55 18.92
C PRO A 636 -6.33 30.49 19.82
N ASN A 637 -6.37 30.26 21.14
CA ASN A 637 -6.97 31.16 22.11
C ASN A 637 -5.94 32.11 22.73
N ALA A 638 -4.65 31.83 22.62
CA ALA A 638 -3.57 32.68 23.11
C ALA A 638 -3.15 33.74 22.08
N ALA A 639 -2.47 34.77 22.55
CA ALA A 639 -1.77 35.73 21.70
C ALA A 639 -0.29 35.82 22.13
N VAL A 640 0.58 36.17 21.19
CA VAL A 640 2.02 36.27 21.41
C VAL A 640 2.45 37.74 21.36
N ALA A 641 3.13 38.19 22.41
CA ALA A 641 3.95 39.40 22.39
C ALA A 641 5.43 39.02 22.19
N LYS A 642 6.22 39.95 21.64
CA LYS A 642 7.67 39.79 21.44
C LYS A 642 8.38 40.87 22.25
N LEU A 643 9.20 40.45 23.21
CA LEU A 643 9.90 41.33 24.14
C LEU A 643 11.38 40.92 24.18
N ASP A 644 12.28 41.79 23.70
CA ASP A 644 13.73 41.57 23.66
C ASP A 644 14.18 40.20 23.09
N GLY A 645 13.44 39.72 22.08
CA GLY A 645 13.67 38.43 21.42
C GLY A 645 12.96 37.23 22.08
N LEU A 646 12.40 37.39 23.28
CA LEU A 646 11.59 36.38 23.96
C LEU A 646 10.14 36.42 23.45
N ALA A 647 9.58 35.24 23.15
CA ALA A 647 8.15 35.10 22.90
C ALA A 647 7.38 35.00 24.23
N VAL A 648 6.36 35.84 24.41
CA VAL A 648 5.49 35.81 25.60
C VAL A 648 4.08 35.41 25.18
N ILE A 649 3.68 34.18 25.53
CA ILE A 649 2.37 33.60 25.20
C ILE A 649 1.37 33.95 26.29
N VAL A 650 0.45 34.87 25.97
CA VAL A 650 -0.61 35.36 26.86
C VAL A 650 -1.88 34.54 26.65
N ALA A 651 -2.32 33.84 27.69
CA ALA A 651 -3.50 32.98 27.68
C ALA A 651 -4.81 33.75 27.40
N SER A 652 -5.71 33.14 26.63
CA SER A 652 -7.05 33.67 26.30
C SER A 652 -7.08 35.03 25.59
N ALA A 653 -5.94 35.51 25.09
CA ALA A 653 -5.76 36.85 24.55
C ALA A 653 -5.89 36.97 23.01
N ALA A 654 -6.20 35.89 22.27
CA ALA A 654 -6.26 35.89 20.80
C ALA A 654 -7.18 36.98 20.20
N LYS A 655 -8.25 37.37 20.91
CA LYS A 655 -9.18 38.45 20.48
C LYS A 655 -8.63 39.87 20.69
N LEU A 656 -7.43 40.00 21.24
CA LEU A 656 -6.78 41.27 21.59
C LEU A 656 -5.45 41.48 20.83
N VAL A 657 -5.14 40.63 19.85
CA VAL A 657 -4.02 40.85 18.91
C VAL A 657 -4.14 42.23 18.27
N GLY A 658 -3.02 42.95 18.21
CA GLY A 658 -2.93 44.37 17.83
C GLY A 658 -3.04 45.35 19.00
N LYS A 659 -3.51 44.92 20.18
CA LYS A 659 -3.68 45.76 21.38
C LYS A 659 -2.59 45.50 22.42
N THR A 660 -2.47 46.45 23.34
CA THR A 660 -1.63 46.37 24.53
C THR A 660 -2.44 45.81 25.71
N VAL A 661 -1.90 44.82 26.42
CA VAL A 661 -2.53 44.23 27.61
C VAL A 661 -1.54 44.14 28.76
N ASN A 662 -2.01 44.42 29.98
CA ASN A 662 -1.27 44.05 31.18
C ASN A 662 -1.39 42.55 31.43
N ALA A 663 -0.27 41.88 31.67
CA ALA A 663 -0.20 40.45 31.92
C ALA A 663 0.88 40.10 32.95
N ARG A 664 0.57 39.14 33.82
CA ARG A 664 1.56 38.55 34.74
C ARG A 664 2.20 37.35 34.07
N VAL A 665 3.53 37.30 34.07
CA VAL A 665 4.28 36.13 33.63
C VAL A 665 4.26 35.09 34.74
N ASN A 666 3.56 33.99 34.50
CA ASN A 666 3.47 32.88 35.44
C ASN A 666 4.72 32.01 35.36
N ARG A 667 5.31 31.90 34.17
CA ARG A 667 6.36 30.93 33.86
C ARG A 667 7.34 31.44 32.82
N VAL A 668 8.62 31.12 33.00
CA VAL A 668 9.63 31.26 31.95
C VAL A 668 10.24 29.89 31.65
N LEU A 669 10.24 29.51 30.37
CA LEU A 669 10.92 28.35 29.83
C LEU A 669 11.97 28.81 28.81
N ASP A 670 12.84 27.90 28.38
CA ASP A 670 13.90 28.21 27.43
C ASP A 670 13.30 28.74 26.10
N GLY A 671 13.53 30.03 25.81
CA GLY A 671 13.03 30.73 24.63
C GLY A 671 11.55 31.19 24.67
N THR A 672 10.76 30.87 25.71
CA THR A 672 9.34 31.27 25.77
C THR A 672 8.83 31.49 27.20
N ALA A 673 8.18 32.63 27.43
CA ALA A 673 7.43 32.90 28.65
C ALA A 673 5.92 32.67 28.46
N TYR A 674 5.23 32.29 29.54
CA TYR A 674 3.79 32.06 29.56
C TYR A 674 3.13 32.96 30.60
N ALA A 675 2.05 33.63 30.20
CA ALA A 675 1.44 34.69 30.97
C ALA A 675 -0.09 34.61 30.99
N THR A 676 -0.70 35.27 31.97
CA THR A 676 -2.14 35.48 32.09
C THR A 676 -2.45 36.97 32.22
N MET A 677 -3.48 37.44 31.54
CA MET A 677 -3.89 38.86 31.58
C MET A 677 -4.32 39.31 32.98
N LEU A 678 -4.05 40.57 33.29
CA LEU A 678 -4.43 41.26 34.52
C LEU A 678 -5.50 42.31 34.22
N GLY A 679 -6.71 42.09 34.72
CA GLY A 679 -7.84 43.01 34.57
C GLY A 679 -8.59 42.93 33.24
N GLU A 680 -9.55 43.83 33.05
CA GLU A 680 -10.17 44.07 31.74
C GLU A 680 -9.18 44.78 30.80
N PRO A 681 -9.29 44.60 29.47
CA PRO A 681 -8.29 45.08 28.54
C PRO A 681 -8.13 46.60 28.61
N THR A 682 -6.89 47.03 28.87
CA THR A 682 -6.42 48.41 28.66
C THR A 682 -6.74 48.83 27.24
N VAL A 683 -7.79 49.65 27.08
CA VAL A 683 -8.09 50.30 25.82
C VAL A 683 -7.11 51.47 25.67
N ASP A 684 -5.93 51.15 25.14
CA ASP A 684 -5.18 52.12 24.35
C ASP A 684 -6.18 52.75 23.38
N ALA A 685 -6.35 54.07 23.49
CA ALA A 685 -7.40 54.77 22.77
C ALA A 685 -7.21 54.56 21.25
N PRO A 686 -8.29 54.38 20.48
CA PRO A 686 -8.17 54.40 19.03
C PRO A 686 -7.48 55.70 18.61
N ILE A 687 -6.58 55.61 17.63
CA ILE A 687 -6.09 56.78 16.92
C ILE A 687 -7.24 57.26 16.03
N THR A 688 -8.17 58.02 16.59
CA THR A 688 -9.20 58.71 15.81
C THR A 688 -8.58 59.89 15.07
N ALA A 689 -9.19 60.27 13.94
CA ALA A 689 -8.79 61.45 13.17
C ALA A 689 -8.97 62.77 13.94
N GLU A 690 -9.66 62.74 15.09
CA GLU A 690 -9.95 63.84 16.01
C GLU A 690 -8.70 64.31 16.81
N ARG A 691 -7.49 64.04 16.31
CA ARG A 691 -6.24 64.56 16.85
C ARG A 691 -5.55 65.61 15.97
N GLU A 692 -6.13 65.93 14.80
CA GLU A 692 -5.82 67.16 14.05
C GLU A 692 -6.83 68.30 14.31
N ALA A 693 -7.99 68.00 14.89
CA ALA A 693 -9.03 68.95 15.30
C ALA A 693 -9.66 68.50 16.64
N GLU A 694 -9.71 69.28 17.73
CA GLU A 694 -9.39 70.71 17.91
C GLU A 694 -8.68 71.00 19.26
N LYS A 695 -8.23 72.25 19.46
CA LYS A 695 -7.54 72.72 20.68
C LYS A 695 -8.55 73.10 21.79
N PRO A 696 -8.39 72.66 23.04
CA PRO A 696 -9.25 73.07 24.15
C PRO A 696 -8.92 74.49 24.63
N THR A 697 -9.73 75.48 24.27
CA THR A 697 -9.70 76.81 24.91
C THR A 697 -10.60 76.86 26.15
N ARG A 698 -10.01 76.45 27.29
CA ARG A 698 -10.50 76.69 28.67
C ARG A 698 -11.69 75.80 29.10
N ALA A 699 -11.72 75.46 30.39
CA ALA A 699 -12.64 74.48 30.98
C ALA A 699 -13.35 75.01 32.23
N SER A 700 -14.46 74.37 32.62
CA SER A 700 -14.90 74.31 34.03
C SER A 700 -15.88 73.18 34.37
N ARG A 701 -15.38 72.18 35.12
CA ARG A 701 -15.97 71.43 36.25
C ARG A 701 -17.46 70.99 36.29
N ALA A 702 -17.67 69.82 36.90
CA ALA A 702 -18.96 69.14 37.08
C ALA A 702 -19.30 68.83 38.56
N LYS A 703 -20.56 68.38 38.79
CA LYS A 703 -21.08 67.51 39.87
C LYS A 703 -22.44 66.94 39.38
N VAL A 704 -23.01 65.77 39.70
CA VAL A 704 -22.69 64.50 40.42
C VAL A 704 -23.97 64.07 41.18
N ALA A 705 -24.28 62.76 41.23
CA ALA A 705 -25.41 62.11 41.95
C ALA A 705 -26.83 62.30 41.34
N SER A 706 -27.82 61.38 41.46
CA SER A 706 -27.84 59.97 41.95
C SER A 706 -29.14 59.22 41.58
N GLU A 707 -29.04 57.87 41.50
CA GLU A 707 -30.06 56.82 41.78
C GLU A 707 -31.57 56.89 41.37
N LYS A 708 -32.02 55.75 40.78
CA LYS A 708 -33.29 55.00 41.00
C LYS A 708 -34.65 55.39 40.35
N HIS A 709 -35.18 54.38 39.64
CA HIS A 709 -36.57 53.87 39.54
C HIS A 709 -37.74 54.63 38.86
N VAL A 710 -38.33 53.92 37.89
CA VAL A 710 -39.78 53.74 37.57
C VAL A 710 -40.58 54.89 36.94
N ALA A 711 -40.95 54.64 35.68
CA ALA A 711 -42.12 55.05 34.87
C ALA A 711 -43.16 56.06 35.40
N GLU A 712 -43.61 56.95 34.49
CA GLU A 712 -44.99 56.86 33.93
C GLU A 712 -45.22 57.62 32.59
N ALA A 713 -46.34 57.27 31.94
CA ALA A 713 -47.21 57.99 30.97
C ALA A 713 -46.69 58.86 29.77
N LYS A 714 -47.31 58.59 28.60
CA LYS A 714 -47.55 59.45 27.40
C LYS A 714 -48.48 60.66 27.73
N PRO A 715 -48.69 61.71 26.87
CA PRO A 715 -48.77 61.76 25.37
C PRO A 715 -47.78 62.77 24.70
N GLU A 716 -47.47 62.78 23.39
CA GLU A 716 -48.26 62.91 22.12
C GLU A 716 -49.00 64.25 21.90
N PRO A 717 -49.20 64.76 20.65
CA PRO A 717 -48.36 64.69 19.43
C PRO A 717 -48.35 65.96 18.52
N ALA A 718 -47.33 66.12 17.64
CA ALA A 718 -47.34 66.93 16.39
C ALA A 718 -46.11 66.51 15.54
N VAL A 719 -46.09 66.10 14.27
CA VAL A 719 -46.89 66.33 13.03
C VAL A 719 -46.43 67.54 12.18
N ALA A 720 -45.32 67.35 11.45
CA ALA A 720 -44.97 67.92 10.13
C ALA A 720 -43.69 67.17 9.63
N ALA A 721 -43.43 66.74 8.38
CA ALA A 721 -43.88 67.13 7.02
C ALA A 721 -43.20 68.43 6.52
N VAL A 722 -42.56 68.53 5.34
CA VAL A 722 -42.27 67.59 4.21
C VAL A 722 -40.92 68.00 3.57
N GLU A 723 -40.34 67.16 2.69
CA GLU A 723 -39.38 67.50 1.60
C GLU A 723 -38.05 68.22 1.95
N GLY A 724 -36.96 68.09 1.18
CA GLY A 724 -36.70 67.35 -0.07
C GLY A 724 -35.51 67.99 -0.81
N VAL A 725 -35.11 67.47 -1.99
CA VAL A 725 -34.29 68.16 -3.04
C VAL A 725 -32.83 68.49 -2.62
N GLU A 726 -31.76 68.35 -3.42
CA GLU A 726 -31.41 67.56 -4.62
C GLU A 726 -29.87 67.74 -4.83
N ALA A 727 -29.33 67.54 -6.04
CA ALA A 727 -27.97 67.87 -6.49
C ALA A 727 -26.82 67.06 -5.84
N GLU A 728 -26.13 66.18 -6.57
CA GLU A 728 -25.11 66.45 -7.62
C GLU A 728 -23.78 66.93 -7.04
N ALA A 729 -22.61 66.62 -7.57
CA ALA A 729 -22.04 65.62 -8.50
C ALA A 729 -20.63 66.15 -8.83
N GLU A 730 -19.86 65.42 -9.66
CA GLU A 730 -18.51 65.82 -10.13
C GLU A 730 -17.43 65.83 -9.02
N HIS A 731 -16.14 65.65 -9.32
CA HIS A 731 -15.47 65.66 -10.63
C HIS A 731 -14.53 64.44 -10.82
N GLU A 732 -14.07 64.21 -12.05
CA GLU A 732 -13.43 62.95 -12.48
C GLU A 732 -11.91 62.85 -12.23
N PRO A 733 -11.31 61.63 -12.28
CA PRO A 733 -9.87 61.42 -12.27
C PRO A 733 -9.25 61.43 -13.68
N GLU A 734 -8.04 61.98 -13.84
CA GLU A 734 -7.27 61.84 -15.09
C GLU A 734 -6.46 60.53 -15.17
N ALA A 735 -6.29 60.02 -16.40
CA ALA A 735 -5.58 58.79 -16.72
C ALA A 735 -4.81 58.92 -18.04
N ALA A 736 -3.80 58.05 -18.27
CA ALA A 736 -3.13 57.84 -19.56
C ALA A 736 -2.28 56.55 -19.51
N ALA A 737 -2.14 55.73 -20.57
CA ALA A 737 -2.90 55.62 -21.83
C ALA A 737 -2.67 54.24 -22.49
N GLU A 738 -3.55 53.85 -23.43
CA GLU A 738 -3.41 52.68 -24.34
C GLU A 738 -2.84 53.11 -25.72
N PRO A 739 -2.84 52.31 -26.84
CA PRO A 739 -4.03 51.71 -27.53
C PRO A 739 -3.97 50.16 -27.68
N GLU A 740 -5.04 49.40 -27.99
CA GLU A 740 -5.94 49.35 -29.19
C GLU A 740 -5.21 48.93 -30.51
N LEU A 741 -5.77 48.21 -31.51
CA LEU A 741 -7.14 47.82 -31.91
C LEU A 741 -7.30 46.25 -31.97
N ASP A 742 -8.20 45.51 -32.66
CA ASP A 742 -9.10 45.72 -33.82
C ASP A 742 -10.32 44.73 -33.83
N GLN A 743 -11.18 44.74 -34.87
CA GLN A 743 -12.58 44.22 -34.82
C GLN A 743 -12.98 43.17 -35.90
N ALA A 744 -14.05 42.38 -35.64
CA ALA A 744 -14.96 41.76 -36.63
C ALA A 744 -16.28 41.19 -35.98
N ALA A 745 -17.35 40.99 -36.77
CA ALA A 745 -18.67 40.44 -36.40
C ALA A 745 -19.05 39.22 -37.29
N GLU A 746 -20.25 38.58 -37.35
CA GLU A 746 -21.66 38.75 -36.89
C GLU A 746 -22.25 37.33 -36.60
N ASP A 747 -23.46 36.99 -36.11
CA ASP A 747 -24.68 37.63 -35.54
C ASP A 747 -25.29 36.60 -34.51
N GLY A 748 -26.59 36.34 -34.21
CA GLY A 748 -27.90 36.89 -34.63
C GLY A 748 -29.12 36.07 -34.19
N ALA A 749 -30.15 36.73 -33.61
CA ALA A 749 -31.53 36.27 -33.32
C ALA A 749 -31.76 34.95 -32.50
N GLU A 750 -32.84 34.71 -31.75
CA GLU A 750 -33.94 35.54 -31.20
C GLU A 750 -34.52 34.82 -29.94
N THR A 751 -35.34 35.48 -29.12
CA THR A 751 -36.11 34.83 -28.04
C THR A 751 -37.53 35.39 -27.91
N PRO A 752 -38.47 34.62 -27.34
CA PRO A 752 -39.25 35.21 -26.23
C PRO A 752 -39.56 34.25 -25.07
N ALA A 753 -39.64 34.80 -23.86
CA ALA A 753 -40.11 34.12 -22.65
C ALA A 753 -41.57 34.51 -22.31
N PRO A 754 -42.23 33.79 -21.37
CA PRO A 754 -43.12 34.50 -20.45
C PRO A 754 -43.03 34.10 -18.96
N LYS A 755 -42.59 35.08 -18.15
CA LYS A 755 -43.21 35.61 -16.91
C LYS A 755 -43.89 34.62 -15.92
N LYS A 756 -43.32 34.51 -14.71
CA LYS A 756 -44.00 34.03 -13.48
C LYS A 756 -44.92 35.11 -12.88
N LYS A 757 -46.06 34.75 -12.25
CA LYS A 757 -46.74 35.59 -11.22
C LYS A 757 -47.75 34.84 -10.33
N THR A 758 -47.53 34.85 -9.00
CA THR A 758 -48.53 34.56 -7.92
C THR A 758 -49.09 33.12 -7.85
N ARG A 759 -49.83 32.65 -6.82
CA ARG A 759 -50.47 33.30 -5.64
C ARG A 759 -50.45 32.40 -4.38
N ARG A 760 -50.81 32.99 -3.22
CA ARG A 760 -50.78 32.47 -1.84
C ARG A 760 -52.16 31.98 -1.35
N GLY A 761 -52.22 30.84 -0.63
CA GLY A 761 -53.39 30.33 0.12
C GLY A 761 -54.35 29.41 -0.68
N THR A 762 -55.26 28.62 -0.07
CA THR A 762 -55.49 28.38 1.38
C THR A 762 -56.37 27.13 1.67
N ARG A 763 -56.14 26.49 2.82
CA ARG A 763 -57.15 25.90 3.75
C ARG A 763 -58.21 24.88 3.25
N GLY A 764 -57.87 23.59 3.38
CA GLY A 764 -58.72 22.58 4.07
C GLY A 764 -59.79 21.80 3.28
N GLY A 765 -60.07 20.57 3.74
CA GLY A 765 -61.16 19.72 3.19
C GLY A 765 -61.09 18.25 3.63
N ARG A 766 -61.77 17.87 4.72
CA ARG A 766 -61.97 16.45 5.09
C ARG A 766 -63.02 15.80 4.19
N ARG A 767 -62.79 14.56 3.73
CA ARG A 767 -63.78 13.46 3.78
C ARG A 767 -63.14 12.07 3.61
N ARG A 768 -63.94 11.02 3.84
CA ARG A 768 -63.50 9.68 4.29
C ARG A 768 -64.44 8.59 3.77
N ARG A 769 -63.96 7.69 2.91
CA ARG A 769 -64.50 6.33 2.58
C ARG A 769 -63.65 5.70 1.45
N LYS A 770 -63.72 4.40 1.12
CA LYS A 770 -63.60 3.14 1.91
C LYS A 770 -63.63 1.97 0.90
N SER A 771 -62.64 1.07 0.94
CA SER A 771 -62.66 -0.36 0.49
C SER A 771 -63.17 -0.76 -0.91
N GLY A 772 -62.29 -1.45 -1.67
CA GLY A 772 -62.65 -2.53 -2.61
C GLY A 772 -62.85 -2.15 -4.10
N THR A 773 -62.73 -3.07 -5.07
CA THR A 773 -62.13 -4.43 -5.04
C THR A 773 -61.89 -4.97 -6.45
N ALA A 774 -60.80 -5.74 -6.66
CA ALA A 774 -60.59 -6.70 -7.76
C ALA A 774 -60.61 -6.18 -9.22
N GLY A 775 -60.30 -7.08 -10.17
CA GLY A 775 -60.36 -6.86 -11.62
C GLY A 775 -58.99 -6.93 -12.30
N ALA A 776 -58.75 -8.00 -13.07
CA ALA A 776 -57.51 -8.20 -13.82
C ALA A 776 -57.70 -7.94 -15.33
N ALA A 777 -56.64 -7.44 -15.95
CA ALA A 777 -56.29 -7.59 -17.37
C ALA A 777 -54.76 -7.51 -17.47
#